data_AF-U6M9Q3-F1
#
_entry.id   AF-U6M9Q3-F1
#
_cell.length_a   1.000
_cell.length_b   1.000
_cell.length_c   1.000
_cell.angle_alpha   90.00
_cell.angle_beta   90.00
_cell.angle_gamma   90.00
#
_symmetry.space_group_name_H-M   'P 1'
#
loop_
_entity.id
_entity.type
_entity.pdbx_description
1 polymer ?
#
loop_
_entity_poly.entity_id
_entity_poly.type
_entity_poly.pdbx_seq_one_letter_code
_entity_poly.pdbx_strand_id
1 'polypeptide(L)'
;MTESRPRKSEQALATLRAWRAWRSKHRMPLEEALKNPGAWRLYKEMLQHNGTAKADVNSYEEWLEVTKCTQRWVEWKRAHPKPLREVLADPEGWALFYAMKQEKGVTVPPTYEEWLQHQDQRRSMAYEAWVQWRRQHPGPLTEVLADPEGWALYKAKRASQDTKLPETHEEWCRDPSTIKAMAMEAWTTWRRAHPGALRKVLADPAGYQLYKHMLESSGKQADPTYEEWKERRTNSSWQAWRREHPGPLVRVLADPCGWRLYRCDLEQQQQKTGGKEKLPESYEEWLQLPQQQRNAGKKDKQLSGSSESESKRGTMATNKNRTTGNGPQKGKQQSAAMDAWLSWLGRQHSTDLNELLQNPEGWELYRAAMSKPRRPLPETYDGFRALEAASKAWSAWREEHHGSPVNVLKDPEGWKLYSALMHARGVQIPATYAEWLQMPEQRVIVAATEWVRWREQRLQQPFMQLLSAEEEGWKLFRAFVEAIGTHLPATFKEWEPGAAESLAGAQAAWRSSARWGAPRRIEVFALRRALAEVRGEEFPATYEEWLRTPSSRLRSSQTNSWKLWRRRHPGPLAEVLKDPEGWELYVKKLQSSGSHVPASYDEWMDSPQRRRQEATMNWALWRRKNRGPMLEVLQDPEGWKLYSAMKQAISGSSCEQFEEWQNSIGARKKALREWLAWKKLHPGPRYTILSDPLGWRLYRAAFAGHKTIPETYAEYIQSRQPTIEWLAWRRQHPGPLLSVLAEDGGWTLYKDHMLATGKSVPQDFEEWAESHRTATSNGNSRRGKRTVSPREEAIGAQQVTVQ
;
A
#
# COMPACT_ATOMS: atom_id res chain seq x y z
N MET A 1 -19.31 -29.01 -16.20
CA MET A 1 -19.93 -27.72 -16.58
C MET A 1 -20.43 -27.07 -15.31
N THR A 2 -19.85 -25.93 -14.92
CA THR A 2 -20.15 -25.24 -13.66
C THR A 2 -21.31 -24.27 -13.88
N GLU A 3 -22.46 -24.59 -13.30
CA GLU A 3 -23.62 -23.69 -13.27
C GLU A 3 -23.24 -22.37 -12.59
N SER A 4 -23.26 -21.31 -13.39
CA SER A 4 -23.01 -19.96 -12.95
C SER A 4 -24.23 -19.45 -12.18
N ARG A 5 -24.01 -18.95 -10.96
CA ARG A 5 -25.02 -18.18 -10.21
C ARG A 5 -25.66 -17.14 -11.12
N PRO A 6 -27.01 -17.02 -11.17
CA PRO A 6 -27.66 -16.03 -12.02
C PRO A 6 -27.23 -14.62 -11.59
N ARG A 7 -26.80 -13.82 -12.56
CA ARG A 7 -26.56 -12.37 -12.38
C ARG A 7 -27.85 -11.77 -11.79
N LYS A 8 -27.74 -11.06 -10.67
CA LYS A 8 -28.86 -10.32 -10.08
C LYS A 8 -29.35 -9.29 -11.12
N SER A 9 -30.47 -9.54 -11.77
CA SER A 9 -31.08 -8.60 -12.71
C SER A 9 -31.49 -7.33 -11.98
N GLU A 10 -31.48 -6.18 -12.68
CA GLU A 10 -31.98 -4.92 -12.10
C GLU A 10 -33.42 -5.05 -11.62
N GLN A 11 -34.22 -5.88 -12.29
CA GLN A 11 -35.58 -6.26 -11.89
C GLN A 11 -35.62 -6.98 -10.53
N ALA A 12 -34.68 -7.89 -10.24
CA ALA A 12 -34.59 -8.55 -8.93
C ALA A 12 -34.27 -7.57 -7.79
N LEU A 13 -33.47 -6.54 -8.08
CA LEU A 13 -33.15 -5.49 -7.12
C LEU A 13 -34.31 -4.51 -6.94
N ALA A 14 -35.04 -4.18 -8.01
CA ALA A 14 -36.20 -3.29 -7.97
C ALA A 14 -37.35 -3.92 -7.17
N THR A 15 -37.69 -5.19 -7.43
CA THR A 15 -38.74 -5.92 -6.70
C THR A 15 -38.37 -6.11 -5.23
N LEU A 16 -37.10 -6.39 -4.91
CA LEU A 16 -36.62 -6.44 -3.53
C LEU A 16 -36.72 -5.09 -2.80
N ARG A 17 -36.45 -3.98 -3.50
CA ARG A 17 -36.61 -2.63 -2.92
C ARG A 17 -38.09 -2.29 -2.70
N ALA A 18 -38.95 -2.60 -3.66
CA ALA A 18 -40.39 -2.40 -3.56
C ALA A 18 -40.98 -3.18 -2.38
N TRP A 19 -40.61 -4.47 -2.25
CA TRP A 19 -41.01 -5.30 -1.11
C TRP A 19 -40.53 -4.71 0.24
N ARG A 20 -39.28 -4.28 0.33
CA ARG A 20 -38.73 -3.67 1.55
C ARG A 20 -39.41 -2.34 1.91
N ALA A 21 -39.71 -1.50 0.92
CA ALA A 21 -40.41 -0.24 1.12
C ALA A 21 -41.87 -0.46 1.55
N TRP A 22 -42.50 -1.54 1.08
CA TRP A 22 -43.83 -1.92 1.54
C TRP A 22 -43.81 -2.42 3.00
N ARG A 23 -42.83 -3.29 3.33
CA ARG A 23 -42.63 -3.84 4.69
C ARG A 23 -42.22 -2.79 5.72
N SER A 24 -41.51 -1.73 5.32
CA SER A 24 -41.14 -0.65 6.25
C SER A 24 -42.36 0.18 6.66
N LYS A 25 -43.34 0.34 5.76
CA LYS A 25 -44.62 1.01 6.02
C LYS A 25 -45.61 0.14 6.80
N HIS A 26 -45.56 -1.19 6.63
CA HIS A 26 -46.49 -2.13 7.27
C HIS A 26 -45.74 -3.11 8.18
N ARG A 27 -45.58 -2.74 9.45
CA ARG A 27 -44.85 -3.52 10.47
C ARG A 27 -45.74 -4.58 11.12
N MET A 28 -46.09 -5.61 10.35
CA MET A 28 -46.82 -6.78 10.83
C MET A 28 -46.02 -8.07 10.58
N PRO A 29 -46.41 -9.22 11.14
CA PRO A 29 -45.86 -10.52 10.75
C PRO A 29 -45.95 -10.74 9.23
N LEU A 30 -45.07 -11.58 8.68
CA LEU A 30 -45.06 -11.83 7.23
C LEU A 30 -46.38 -12.46 6.79
N GLU A 31 -46.93 -13.32 7.64
CA GLU A 31 -48.13 -14.10 7.44
C GLU A 31 -49.38 -13.20 7.32
N GLU A 32 -49.48 -12.17 8.16
CA GLU A 32 -50.54 -11.15 8.10
C GLU A 32 -50.36 -10.19 6.93
N ALA A 33 -49.10 -9.83 6.63
CA ALA A 33 -48.79 -9.00 5.47
C ALA A 33 -49.23 -9.66 4.16
N LEU A 34 -48.97 -10.96 4.00
CA LEU A 34 -49.26 -11.69 2.77
C LEU A 34 -50.76 -12.00 2.55
N LYS A 35 -51.62 -11.79 3.56
CA LYS A 35 -53.09 -11.74 3.36
C LYS A 35 -53.51 -10.57 2.47
N ASN A 36 -52.70 -9.51 2.40
CA ASN A 36 -52.94 -8.40 1.51
C ASN A 36 -52.56 -8.79 0.06
N PRO A 37 -53.48 -8.71 -0.92
CA PRO A 37 -53.21 -9.10 -2.30
C PRO A 37 -52.04 -8.34 -2.96
N GLY A 38 -51.85 -7.07 -2.58
CA GLY A 38 -50.74 -6.24 -3.07
C GLY A 38 -49.38 -6.65 -2.50
N ALA A 39 -49.34 -7.07 -1.23
CA ALA A 39 -48.14 -7.60 -0.60
C ALA A 39 -47.77 -8.98 -1.15
N TRP A 40 -48.77 -9.85 -1.34
CA TRP A 40 -48.58 -11.17 -1.95
C TRP A 40 -47.95 -11.07 -3.34
N ARG A 41 -48.44 -10.15 -4.19
CA ARG A 41 -47.88 -9.92 -5.52
C ARG A 41 -46.40 -9.52 -5.49
N LEU A 42 -46.05 -8.52 -4.67
CA LEU A 42 -44.66 -8.06 -4.52
C LEU A 42 -43.74 -9.15 -3.96
N TYR A 43 -44.25 -9.96 -3.03
CA TYR A 43 -43.51 -11.08 -2.46
C TYR A 43 -43.28 -12.20 -3.47
N LYS A 44 -44.30 -12.55 -4.27
CA LYS A 44 -44.21 -13.54 -5.35
C LYS A 44 -43.19 -13.12 -6.41
N GLU A 45 -43.27 -11.87 -6.90
CA GLU A 45 -42.32 -11.32 -7.87
C GLU A 45 -40.88 -11.33 -7.32
N MET A 46 -40.70 -10.94 -6.05
CA MET A 46 -39.40 -10.99 -5.38
C MET A 46 -38.85 -12.43 -5.31
N LEU A 47 -39.68 -13.44 -5.00
CA LEU A 47 -39.25 -14.84 -4.91
C LEU A 47 -38.88 -15.42 -6.29
N GLN A 48 -39.66 -15.10 -7.32
CA GLN A 48 -39.42 -15.51 -8.71
C GLN A 48 -38.08 -14.97 -9.23
N HIS A 49 -37.80 -13.67 -9.02
CA HIS A 49 -36.58 -13.05 -9.53
C HIS A 49 -35.32 -13.37 -8.72
N ASN A 50 -35.43 -13.79 -7.45
CA ASN A 50 -34.28 -14.19 -6.62
C ASN A 50 -33.96 -15.69 -6.69
N GLY A 51 -34.64 -16.47 -7.54
CA GLY A 51 -34.36 -17.90 -7.76
C GLY A 51 -34.62 -18.77 -6.53
N THR A 52 -35.53 -18.33 -5.64
CA THR A 52 -35.85 -19.04 -4.38
C THR A 52 -37.26 -19.65 -4.36
N ALA A 53 -38.05 -19.43 -5.42
CA ALA A 53 -39.38 -20.01 -5.53
C ALA A 53 -39.34 -21.45 -6.07
N LYS A 54 -40.12 -22.35 -5.47
CA LYS A 54 -40.76 -23.44 -6.22
C LYS A 54 -41.70 -22.77 -7.23
N ALA A 55 -41.57 -23.10 -8.51
CA ALA A 55 -42.12 -22.30 -9.61
C ALA A 55 -43.66 -22.15 -9.60
N ASP A 56 -44.39 -22.96 -8.83
CA ASP A 56 -45.82 -23.20 -9.06
C ASP A 56 -46.79 -22.68 -7.97
N VAL A 57 -46.37 -21.82 -7.04
CA VAL A 57 -47.28 -21.30 -6.00
C VAL A 57 -47.99 -20.02 -6.48
N ASN A 58 -49.29 -20.12 -6.75
CA ASN A 58 -50.08 -19.06 -7.38
C ASN A 58 -50.94 -18.25 -6.42
N SER A 59 -51.39 -18.82 -5.31
CA SER A 59 -52.18 -18.11 -4.28
C SER A 59 -51.50 -18.07 -2.90
N TYR A 60 -52.01 -17.18 -2.04
CA TYR A 60 -51.60 -17.12 -0.63
C TYR A 60 -52.01 -18.38 0.13
N GLU A 61 -53.17 -18.97 -0.17
CA GLU A 61 -53.59 -20.23 0.48
C GLU A 61 -52.65 -21.39 0.11
N GLU A 62 -52.25 -21.49 -1.16
CA GLU A 62 -51.28 -22.49 -1.62
C GLU A 62 -49.92 -22.28 -0.95
N TRP A 63 -49.48 -21.03 -0.78
CA TRP A 63 -48.24 -20.74 -0.06
C TRP A 63 -48.29 -21.10 1.41
N LEU A 64 -49.44 -20.89 2.04
CA LEU A 64 -49.66 -21.21 3.44
C LEU A 64 -49.63 -22.74 3.65
N GLU A 65 -50.23 -23.51 2.74
CA GLU A 65 -50.13 -24.98 2.77
C GLU A 65 -48.71 -25.48 2.46
N VAL A 66 -48.00 -24.86 1.50
CA VAL A 66 -46.62 -25.24 1.14
C VAL A 66 -45.58 -24.84 2.20
N THR A 67 -45.90 -23.90 3.11
CA THR A 67 -44.98 -23.44 4.17
C THR A 67 -45.42 -23.80 5.59
N LYS A 68 -46.43 -24.66 5.72
CA LYS A 68 -47.08 -25.03 6.98
C LYS A 68 -46.11 -25.60 8.01
N CYS A 69 -45.15 -26.42 7.59
CA CYS A 69 -44.13 -26.97 8.49
C CYS A 69 -43.08 -25.91 8.87
N THR A 70 -42.73 -25.01 7.94
CA THR A 70 -41.88 -23.85 8.27
C THR A 70 -42.53 -22.94 9.32
N GLN A 71 -43.84 -22.69 9.24
CA GLN A 71 -44.57 -21.86 10.19
C GLN A 71 -44.59 -22.48 11.58
N ARG A 72 -44.98 -23.76 11.69
CA ARG A 72 -44.98 -24.51 12.96
C ARG A 72 -43.60 -24.52 13.61
N TRP A 73 -42.53 -24.69 12.81
CA TRP A 73 -41.15 -24.60 13.31
C TRP A 73 -40.81 -23.20 13.83
N VAL A 74 -41.21 -22.12 13.13
CA VAL A 74 -40.94 -20.74 13.56
C VAL A 74 -41.70 -20.40 14.84
N GLU A 75 -42.96 -20.80 14.96
CA GLU A 75 -43.77 -20.64 16.17
C GLU A 75 -43.17 -21.40 17.34
N TRP A 76 -42.82 -22.68 17.14
CA TRP A 76 -42.12 -23.50 18.11
C TRP A 76 -40.82 -22.85 18.58
N LYS A 77 -40.03 -22.31 17.64
CA LYS A 77 -38.76 -21.66 17.95
C LYS A 77 -38.93 -20.34 18.69
N ARG A 78 -40.01 -19.60 18.46
CA ARG A 78 -40.37 -18.39 19.21
C ARG A 78 -40.77 -18.74 20.64
N ALA A 79 -41.54 -19.81 20.83
CA ALA A 79 -41.93 -20.30 22.15
C ALA A 79 -40.74 -20.88 22.95
N HIS A 80 -39.71 -21.37 22.26
CA HIS A 80 -38.52 -21.97 22.86
C HIS A 80 -37.24 -21.18 22.52
N PRO A 81 -36.96 -20.05 23.22
CA PRO A 81 -35.82 -19.16 22.95
C PRO A 81 -34.46 -19.72 23.39
N LYS A 82 -34.33 -21.04 23.55
CA LYS A 82 -33.08 -21.74 23.87
C LYS A 82 -32.17 -21.82 22.63
N PRO A 83 -30.87 -22.11 22.77
CA PRO A 83 -29.99 -22.42 21.65
C PRO A 83 -30.61 -23.48 20.71
N LEU A 84 -30.30 -23.42 19.41
CA LEU A 84 -30.92 -24.30 18.40
C LEU A 84 -30.82 -25.78 18.77
N ARG A 85 -29.67 -26.22 19.34
CA ARG A 85 -29.45 -27.61 19.75
C ARG A 85 -30.38 -28.10 20.84
N GLU A 86 -30.60 -27.30 21.88
CA GLU A 86 -31.50 -27.66 22.97
C GLU A 86 -32.95 -27.76 22.49
N VAL A 87 -33.33 -26.95 21.49
CA VAL A 87 -34.65 -27.02 20.86
C VAL A 87 -34.77 -28.22 19.93
N LEU A 88 -33.67 -28.67 19.32
CA LEU A 88 -33.64 -29.84 18.43
C LEU A 88 -33.41 -31.15 19.18
N ALA A 89 -32.95 -31.11 20.42
CA ALA A 89 -32.85 -32.27 21.30
C ALA A 89 -34.22 -32.74 21.79
N ASP A 90 -35.20 -31.84 21.78
CA ASP A 90 -36.61 -32.19 21.98
C ASP A 90 -37.12 -32.96 20.75
N PRO A 91 -37.69 -34.18 20.92
CA PRO A 91 -38.27 -34.95 19.82
C PRO A 91 -39.29 -34.17 18.98
N GLU A 92 -40.09 -33.30 19.61
CA GLU A 92 -41.11 -32.50 18.93
C GLU A 92 -40.46 -31.36 18.11
N GLY A 93 -39.45 -30.71 18.69
CA GLY A 93 -38.64 -29.72 17.97
C GLY A 93 -37.85 -30.33 16.81
N TRP A 94 -37.31 -31.54 16.97
CA TRP A 94 -36.64 -32.28 15.90
C TRP A 94 -37.59 -32.61 14.75
N ALA A 95 -38.78 -33.14 15.06
CA ALA A 95 -39.79 -33.50 14.06
C ALA A 95 -40.21 -32.27 13.23
N LEU A 96 -40.44 -31.12 13.89
CA LEU A 96 -40.78 -29.86 13.20
C LEU A 96 -39.63 -29.33 12.34
N PHE A 97 -38.38 -29.43 12.81
CA PHE A 97 -37.21 -29.03 12.03
C PHE A 97 -36.97 -29.94 10.83
N TYR A 98 -37.10 -31.26 11.02
CA TYR A 98 -36.98 -32.26 9.97
C TYR A 98 -38.04 -32.04 8.89
N ALA A 99 -39.31 -31.89 9.28
CA ALA A 99 -40.40 -31.59 8.36
C ALA A 99 -40.18 -30.28 7.59
N MET A 100 -39.71 -29.23 8.27
CA MET A 100 -39.36 -27.94 7.64
C MET A 100 -38.20 -28.06 6.64
N LYS A 101 -37.21 -28.92 6.92
CA LYS A 101 -36.07 -29.14 6.02
C LYS A 101 -36.45 -29.97 4.80
N GLN A 102 -37.28 -30.99 4.98
CA GLN A 102 -37.89 -31.75 3.89
C GLN A 102 -38.77 -30.87 2.99
N GLU A 103 -39.59 -30.00 3.59
CA GLU A 103 -40.40 -29.01 2.87
C GLU A 103 -39.53 -28.11 1.97
N LYS A 104 -38.34 -27.73 2.44
CA LYS A 104 -37.35 -26.92 1.70
C LYS A 104 -36.45 -27.70 0.75
N GLY A 105 -36.65 -29.02 0.60
CA GLY A 105 -35.84 -29.88 -0.26
C GLY A 105 -34.41 -30.07 0.23
N VAL A 106 -34.15 -29.85 1.52
CA VAL A 106 -32.83 -30.07 2.13
C VAL A 106 -32.85 -31.42 2.83
N THR A 107 -32.02 -32.35 2.35
CA THR A 107 -31.86 -33.66 2.99
C THR A 107 -31.17 -33.50 4.34
N VAL A 108 -31.85 -33.96 5.39
CA VAL A 108 -31.35 -34.01 6.77
C VAL A 108 -31.56 -35.44 7.25
N PRO A 109 -30.68 -36.01 8.10
CA PRO A 109 -30.88 -37.34 8.67
C PRO A 109 -32.21 -37.45 9.43
N PRO A 110 -32.82 -38.65 9.51
CA PRO A 110 -34.10 -38.88 10.18
C PRO A 110 -34.06 -38.63 11.70
N THR A 111 -32.92 -38.85 12.35
CA THR A 111 -32.79 -38.70 13.81
C THR A 111 -31.88 -37.53 14.20
N TYR A 112 -32.16 -36.92 15.36
CA TYR A 112 -31.35 -35.86 15.93
C TYR A 112 -29.91 -36.34 16.21
N GLU A 113 -29.77 -37.61 16.61
CA GLU A 113 -28.50 -38.27 16.90
C GLU A 113 -27.62 -38.41 15.66
N GLU A 114 -28.17 -38.86 14.53
CA GLU A 114 -27.46 -38.92 13.25
C GLU A 114 -27.10 -37.52 12.73
N TRP A 115 -27.98 -36.55 12.95
CA TRP A 115 -27.69 -35.15 12.61
C TRP A 115 -26.57 -34.55 13.46
N LEU A 116 -26.50 -34.88 14.75
CA LEU A 116 -25.39 -34.51 15.62
C LEU A 116 -24.06 -35.13 15.17
N GLN A 117 -24.10 -36.31 14.55
CA GLN A 117 -22.92 -36.98 14.00
C GLN A 117 -22.41 -36.35 12.70
N HIS A 118 -23.20 -35.49 12.04
CA HIS A 118 -22.74 -34.75 10.86
C HIS A 118 -21.50 -33.91 11.19
N GLN A 119 -20.51 -33.90 10.28
CA GLN A 119 -19.21 -33.27 10.56
C GLN A 119 -19.38 -31.83 11.05
N ASP A 120 -20.23 -31.01 10.41
CA ASP A 120 -20.51 -29.62 10.78
C ASP A 120 -21.03 -29.46 12.22
N GLN A 121 -21.88 -30.37 12.69
CA GLN A 121 -22.37 -30.34 14.08
C GLN A 121 -21.29 -30.77 15.06
N ARG A 122 -20.49 -31.79 14.72
CA ARG A 122 -19.30 -32.16 15.51
C ARG A 122 -18.30 -31.01 15.59
N ARG A 123 -18.08 -30.25 14.50
CA ARG A 123 -17.22 -29.04 14.50
C ARG A 123 -17.75 -27.99 15.46
N SER A 124 -19.05 -27.70 15.39
CA SER A 124 -19.67 -26.69 16.24
C SER A 124 -19.73 -27.13 17.72
N MET A 125 -19.88 -28.43 18.02
CA MET A 125 -19.78 -28.97 19.40
C MET A 125 -18.36 -28.85 19.93
N ALA A 126 -17.37 -29.29 19.17
CA ALA A 126 -15.97 -29.19 19.56
C ALA A 126 -15.55 -27.72 19.76
N TYR A 127 -16.07 -26.80 18.94
CA TYR A 127 -15.84 -25.37 19.11
C TYR A 127 -16.49 -24.81 20.38
N GLU A 128 -17.77 -25.11 20.63
CA GLU A 128 -18.48 -24.66 21.84
C GLU A 128 -17.84 -25.21 23.11
N ALA A 129 -17.53 -26.50 23.16
CA ALA A 129 -16.84 -27.15 24.27
C ALA A 129 -15.45 -26.54 24.51
N TRP A 130 -14.67 -26.30 23.45
CA TRP A 130 -13.39 -25.60 23.55
C TRP A 130 -13.54 -24.16 24.08
N VAL A 131 -14.56 -23.42 23.63
CA VAL A 131 -14.81 -22.06 24.10
C VAL A 131 -15.25 -22.04 25.56
N GLN A 132 -16.07 -22.99 25.99
CA GLN A 132 -16.44 -23.13 27.40
C GLN A 132 -15.23 -23.49 28.26
N TRP A 133 -14.42 -24.45 27.82
CA TRP A 133 -13.16 -24.81 28.47
C TRP A 133 -12.23 -23.61 28.62
N ARG A 134 -12.04 -22.81 27.55
CA ARG A 134 -11.21 -21.60 27.59
C ARG A 134 -11.75 -20.48 28.46
N ARG A 135 -13.04 -20.45 28.75
CA ARG A 135 -13.63 -19.51 29.71
C ARG A 135 -13.38 -19.94 31.16
N GLN A 136 -13.30 -21.24 31.41
CA GLN A 136 -13.03 -21.82 32.74
C GLN A 136 -11.53 -21.86 33.05
N HIS A 137 -10.70 -22.02 32.03
CA HIS A 137 -9.24 -22.04 32.09
C HIS A 137 -8.67 -20.82 31.32
N PRO A 138 -8.73 -19.62 31.92
CA PRO A 138 -8.10 -18.43 31.37
C PRO A 138 -6.58 -18.52 31.56
N GLY A 139 -5.83 -18.02 30.59
CA GLY A 139 -4.37 -18.13 30.61
C GLY A 139 -3.79 -18.33 29.21
N PRO A 140 -2.46 -18.34 29.08
CA PRO A 140 -1.79 -18.62 27.82
C PRO A 140 -2.21 -19.99 27.30
N LEU A 141 -2.30 -20.11 25.98
CA LEU A 141 -2.94 -21.27 25.34
C LEU A 141 -2.27 -22.60 25.74
N THR A 142 -0.97 -22.59 26.01
CA THR A 142 -0.17 -23.79 26.25
C THR A 142 -0.20 -24.31 27.67
N GLU A 143 -0.42 -23.45 28.66
CA GLU A 143 -0.73 -23.90 30.02
C GLU A 143 -2.11 -24.57 30.08
N VAL A 144 -3.05 -24.03 29.31
CA VAL A 144 -4.43 -24.56 29.23
C VAL A 144 -4.52 -25.85 28.41
N LEU A 145 -3.55 -26.08 27.53
CA LEU A 145 -3.43 -27.29 26.74
C LEU A 145 -2.50 -28.34 27.36
N ALA A 146 -1.77 -27.99 28.43
CA ALA A 146 -1.01 -28.96 29.22
C ALA A 146 -1.92 -29.95 29.95
N ASP A 147 -3.15 -29.53 30.25
CA ASP A 147 -4.21 -30.41 30.70
C ASP A 147 -4.63 -31.38 29.57
N PRO A 148 -4.58 -32.71 29.79
CA PRO A 148 -5.03 -33.71 28.82
C PRO A 148 -6.46 -33.47 28.29
N GLU A 149 -7.37 -32.98 29.12
CA GLU A 149 -8.74 -32.66 28.72
C GLU A 149 -8.78 -31.43 27.79
N GLY A 150 -8.00 -30.40 28.11
CA GLY A 150 -7.83 -29.22 27.28
C GLY A 150 -7.22 -29.55 25.92
N TRP A 151 -6.20 -30.43 25.90
CA TRP A 151 -5.57 -30.92 24.67
C TRP A 151 -6.55 -31.69 23.79
N ALA A 152 -7.34 -32.59 24.36
CA ALA A 152 -8.35 -33.36 23.64
C ALA A 152 -9.41 -32.45 22.98
N LEU A 153 -9.91 -31.44 23.71
CA LEU A 153 -10.89 -30.48 23.19
C LEU A 153 -10.30 -29.61 22.07
N TYR A 154 -9.04 -29.23 22.18
CA TYR A 154 -8.34 -28.46 21.14
C TYR A 154 -8.09 -29.27 19.88
N LYS A 155 -7.67 -30.54 20.03
CA LYS A 155 -7.57 -31.49 18.91
C LYS A 155 -8.91 -31.68 18.23
N ALA A 156 -9.99 -31.91 18.98
CA ALA A 156 -11.34 -32.06 18.41
C ALA A 156 -11.77 -30.81 17.63
N LYS A 157 -11.48 -29.62 18.15
CA LYS A 157 -11.74 -28.34 17.46
C LYS A 157 -10.92 -28.19 16.18
N ARG A 158 -9.66 -28.63 16.16
CA ARG A 158 -8.73 -28.44 15.02
C ARG A 158 -8.78 -29.55 13.97
N ALA A 159 -9.13 -30.77 14.36
CA ALA A 159 -9.46 -31.87 13.46
C ALA A 159 -10.60 -31.48 12.50
N SER A 160 -11.45 -30.53 12.92
CA SER A 160 -12.51 -29.95 12.12
C SER A 160 -12.04 -28.98 11.01
N GLN A 161 -10.76 -28.57 11.02
CA GLN A 161 -10.17 -27.57 10.12
C GLN A 161 -9.10 -28.16 9.18
N ASP A 162 -9.03 -29.48 9.02
CA ASP A 162 -8.06 -30.22 8.17
C ASP A 162 -6.58 -30.01 8.52
N THR A 163 -6.27 -29.56 9.73
CA THR A 163 -4.90 -29.50 10.24
C THR A 163 -4.55 -30.77 11.02
N LYS A 164 -3.62 -31.59 10.51
CA LYS A 164 -3.05 -32.71 11.24
C LYS A 164 -2.26 -32.19 12.45
N LEU A 165 -2.78 -32.39 13.66
CA LEU A 165 -2.10 -32.08 14.91
C LEU A 165 -1.42 -33.35 15.46
N PRO A 166 -0.30 -33.21 16.20
CA PRO A 166 0.33 -34.32 16.92
C PRO A 166 -0.61 -34.99 17.93
N GLU A 167 -0.29 -36.22 18.35
CA GLU A 167 -1.15 -36.97 19.27
C GLU A 167 -1.06 -36.43 20.70
N THR A 168 0.13 -36.00 21.13
CA THR A 168 0.39 -35.50 22.48
C THR A 168 0.62 -34.00 22.53
N HIS A 169 0.26 -33.38 23.66
CA HIS A 169 0.51 -31.95 23.91
C HIS A 169 2.01 -31.63 23.90
N GLU A 170 2.84 -32.56 24.38
CA GLU A 170 4.28 -32.42 24.43
C GLU A 170 4.91 -32.35 23.04
N GLU A 171 4.45 -33.19 22.11
CA GLU A 171 4.87 -33.10 20.70
C GLU A 171 4.42 -31.81 20.04
N TRP A 172 3.22 -31.33 20.36
CA TRP A 172 2.73 -30.05 19.85
C TRP A 172 3.47 -28.86 20.44
N CYS A 173 3.89 -28.92 21.70
CA CYS A 173 4.79 -27.93 22.30
C CYS A 173 6.21 -28.00 21.75
N ARG A 174 6.60 -29.12 21.14
CA ARG A 174 7.86 -29.25 20.39
C ARG A 174 7.75 -28.77 18.94
N ASP A 175 6.53 -28.53 18.43
CA ASP A 175 6.33 -27.96 17.10
C ASP A 175 6.92 -26.53 17.03
N PRO A 176 7.85 -26.25 16.10
CA PRO A 176 8.42 -24.92 15.92
C PRO A 176 7.37 -23.80 15.80
N SER A 177 6.21 -24.10 15.20
CA SER A 177 5.13 -23.12 15.03
C SER A 177 4.47 -22.73 16.36
N THR A 178 4.33 -23.69 17.26
CA THR A 178 3.75 -23.52 18.61
C THR A 178 4.73 -22.85 19.55
N ILE A 179 6.00 -23.26 19.56
CA ILE A 179 7.08 -22.64 20.35
C ILE A 179 7.15 -21.14 20.05
N LYS A 180 7.06 -20.78 18.76
CA LYS A 180 7.03 -19.39 18.31
C LYS A 180 5.81 -18.61 18.79
N ALA A 181 4.63 -19.22 18.74
CA ALA A 181 3.39 -18.60 19.22
C ALA A 181 3.45 -18.37 20.75
N MET A 182 3.93 -19.36 21.51
CA MET A 182 4.13 -19.29 22.96
C MET A 182 5.08 -18.16 23.35
N ALA A 183 6.24 -18.11 22.72
CA ALA A 183 7.25 -17.12 23.03
C ALA A 183 6.75 -15.69 22.71
N MET A 184 5.99 -15.52 21.63
CA MET A 184 5.33 -14.25 21.32
C MET A 184 4.25 -13.87 22.35
N GLU A 185 3.44 -14.81 22.81
CA GLU A 185 2.40 -14.55 23.82
C GLU A 185 3.00 -14.18 25.18
N ALA A 186 4.03 -14.90 25.63
CA ALA A 186 4.74 -14.62 26.87
C ALA A 186 5.40 -13.23 26.84
N TRP A 187 6.11 -12.90 25.75
CA TRP A 187 6.70 -11.57 25.58
C TRP A 187 5.65 -10.45 25.51
N THR A 188 4.55 -10.65 24.78
CA THR A 188 3.50 -9.62 24.67
C THR A 188 2.73 -9.41 25.98
N THR A 189 2.55 -10.46 26.78
CA THR A 189 1.95 -10.38 28.11
C THR A 189 2.86 -9.61 29.06
N TRP A 190 4.16 -9.94 29.09
CA TRP A 190 5.17 -9.21 29.83
C TRP A 190 5.17 -7.71 29.48
N ARG A 191 5.11 -7.41 28.18
CA ARG A 191 5.15 -6.05 27.65
C ARG A 191 3.91 -5.22 28.01
N ARG A 192 2.75 -5.86 28.20
CA ARG A 192 1.53 -5.19 28.66
C ARG A 192 1.59 -4.88 30.15
N ALA A 193 2.16 -5.79 30.95
CA ALA A 193 2.36 -5.57 32.39
C ALA A 193 3.44 -4.50 32.67
N HIS A 194 4.41 -4.33 31.76
CA HIS A 194 5.51 -3.37 31.89
C HIS A 194 5.44 -2.34 30.74
N PRO A 195 4.53 -1.35 30.81
CA PRO A 195 4.44 -0.26 29.84
C PRO A 195 5.64 0.69 29.97
N GLY A 196 5.97 1.42 28.91
CA GLY A 196 7.12 2.32 28.90
C GLY A 196 8.09 2.04 27.75
N ALA A 197 9.26 2.69 27.70
CA ALA A 197 10.21 2.51 26.61
C ALA A 197 10.82 1.09 26.62
N LEU A 198 10.99 0.47 25.44
CA LEU A 198 11.46 -0.92 25.33
C LEU A 198 12.80 -1.18 26.04
N ARG A 199 13.72 -0.22 26.03
CA ARG A 199 15.00 -0.31 26.76
C ARG A 199 14.78 -0.50 28.26
N LYS A 200 13.87 0.27 28.87
CA LYS A 200 13.58 0.16 30.31
C LYS A 200 12.89 -1.17 30.66
N VAL A 201 12.11 -1.73 29.74
CA VAL A 201 11.39 -3.00 29.95
C VAL A 201 12.31 -4.22 29.80
N LEU A 202 13.30 -4.12 28.93
CA LEU A 202 14.29 -5.18 28.72
C LEU A 202 15.45 -5.10 29.72
N ALA A 203 15.61 -3.98 30.44
CA ALA A 203 16.57 -3.87 31.53
C ALA A 203 16.28 -4.85 32.67
N ASP A 204 15.03 -5.28 32.80
CA ASP A 204 14.68 -6.40 33.66
C ASP A 204 15.18 -7.72 33.03
N PRO A 205 16.05 -8.49 33.71
CA PRO A 205 16.58 -9.75 33.20
C PRO A 205 15.51 -10.75 32.76
N ALA A 206 14.38 -10.83 33.48
CA ALA A 206 13.29 -11.73 33.13
C ALA A 206 12.55 -11.23 31.87
N GLY A 207 12.45 -9.92 31.68
CA GLY A 207 11.94 -9.32 30.44
C GLY A 207 12.85 -9.60 29.25
N TYR A 208 14.17 -9.54 29.45
CA TYR A 208 15.14 -9.84 28.41
C TYR A 208 15.08 -11.28 27.93
N GLN A 209 15.01 -12.24 28.85
CA GLN A 209 14.93 -13.67 28.51
C GLN A 209 13.67 -13.98 27.68
N LEU A 210 12.52 -13.40 28.02
CA LEU A 210 11.29 -13.57 27.24
C LEU A 210 11.39 -12.98 25.83
N TYR A 211 12.06 -11.84 25.69
CA TYR A 211 12.33 -11.23 24.39
C TYR A 211 13.30 -12.05 23.55
N LYS A 212 14.36 -12.59 24.18
CA LYS A 212 15.36 -13.46 23.57
C LYS A 212 14.71 -14.73 23.00
N HIS A 213 13.94 -15.42 23.85
CA HIS A 213 13.21 -16.62 23.47
C HIS A 213 12.19 -16.37 22.34
N MET A 214 11.52 -15.21 22.33
CA MET A 214 10.61 -14.80 21.25
C MET A 214 11.33 -14.59 19.91
N LEU A 215 12.54 -14.03 19.93
CA LEU A 215 13.34 -13.88 18.71
C LEU A 215 13.85 -15.23 18.21
N GLU A 216 14.43 -16.05 19.09
CA GLU A 216 15.01 -17.35 18.75
C GLU A 216 13.97 -18.31 18.17
N SER A 217 12.79 -18.38 18.79
CA SER A 217 11.65 -19.16 18.27
C SER A 217 11.10 -18.64 16.94
N SER A 218 11.37 -17.38 16.57
CA SER A 218 11.01 -16.83 15.27
C SER A 218 12.04 -17.10 14.16
N GLY A 219 13.12 -17.83 14.49
CA GLY A 219 14.27 -18.09 13.62
C GLY A 219 15.26 -16.93 13.56
N LYS A 220 15.22 -16.02 14.54
CA LYS A 220 16.11 -14.84 14.61
C LYS A 220 17.08 -15.00 15.76
N GLN A 221 18.36 -14.76 15.50
CA GLN A 221 19.37 -14.79 16.55
C GLN A 221 19.18 -13.61 17.52
N ALA A 222 19.22 -13.91 18.80
CA ALA A 222 19.13 -12.93 19.87
C ALA A 222 20.46 -12.86 20.63
N ASP A 223 20.75 -11.70 21.22
CA ASP A 223 22.01 -11.51 21.93
C ASP A 223 21.98 -12.29 23.26
N PRO A 224 23.12 -12.80 23.77
CA PRO A 224 23.13 -13.61 24.97
C PRO A 224 22.57 -12.91 26.21
N THR A 225 22.87 -11.61 26.39
CA THR A 225 22.50 -10.80 27.57
C THR A 225 21.84 -9.45 27.24
N TYR A 226 21.15 -8.84 28.22
CA TYR A 226 20.52 -7.52 28.03
C TYR A 226 21.56 -6.44 27.78
N GLU A 227 22.70 -6.44 28.48
CA GLU A 227 23.72 -5.42 28.27
C GLU A 227 24.31 -5.55 26.86
N GLU A 228 24.54 -6.75 26.33
CA GLU A 228 24.93 -6.92 24.92
C GLU A 228 23.81 -6.51 23.95
N TRP A 229 22.55 -6.78 24.28
CA TRP A 229 21.42 -6.30 23.47
C TRP A 229 21.27 -4.80 23.51
N LYS A 230 21.55 -4.18 24.66
CA LYS A 230 21.43 -2.75 24.92
C LYS A 230 22.61 -2.05 24.27
N GLU A 231 23.84 -2.52 24.45
CA GLU A 231 25.03 -2.08 23.74
C GLU A 231 24.86 -2.26 22.24
N ARG A 232 24.33 -3.40 21.79
CA ARG A 232 23.85 -3.53 20.43
C ARG A 232 22.82 -2.44 20.22
N ARG A 233 21.68 -2.30 20.89
CA ARG A 233 20.65 -1.28 20.58
C ARG A 233 21.04 0.19 20.70
N THR A 234 21.98 0.57 21.56
CA THR A 234 22.57 1.91 21.65
C THR A 234 23.59 2.10 20.53
N ASN A 235 24.29 1.03 20.15
CA ASN A 235 25.30 1.01 19.09
C ASN A 235 24.82 0.23 17.83
N SER A 236 23.51 0.10 17.59
CA SER A 236 22.94 -1.10 16.86
C SER A 236 23.02 -1.02 15.38
N SER A 237 23.29 0.18 14.91
CA SER A 237 23.86 0.33 13.61
C SER A 237 25.29 0.71 13.85
N TRP A 238 26.19 0.04 13.14
CA TRP A 238 27.49 0.58 12.77
C TRP A 238 27.45 2.12 12.54
N GLN A 239 26.39 2.62 11.90
CA GLN A 239 26.15 4.05 11.66
C GLN A 239 25.86 4.93 12.89
N ALA A 240 25.47 4.36 14.03
CA ALA A 240 25.28 5.07 15.29
C ALA A 240 26.59 5.13 16.07
N TRP A 241 27.32 4.01 16.14
CA TRP A 241 28.68 3.96 16.68
C TRP A 241 29.63 4.94 15.96
N ARG A 242 29.54 5.01 14.62
CA ARG A 242 30.32 5.94 13.79
C ARG A 242 30.05 7.42 14.01
N ARG A 243 28.89 7.78 14.59
CA ARG A 243 28.57 9.17 14.94
C ARG A 243 29.30 9.61 16.18
N GLU A 244 29.34 8.72 17.15
CA GLU A 244 29.95 8.98 18.46
C GLU A 244 31.48 8.84 18.39
N HIS A 245 31.99 8.08 17.41
CA HIS A 245 33.42 7.84 17.20
C HIS A 245 33.85 8.23 15.77
N PRO A 246 33.94 9.54 15.47
CA PRO A 246 34.37 10.04 14.15
C PRO A 246 35.88 9.83 13.95
N GLY A 247 36.30 9.37 12.76
CA GLY A 247 37.71 9.13 12.45
C GLY A 247 37.96 8.11 11.34
N PRO A 248 39.22 7.80 10.99
CA PRO A 248 39.56 6.78 10.00
C PRO A 248 39.04 5.39 10.41
N LEU A 249 38.49 4.64 9.46
CA LEU A 249 37.84 3.34 9.71
C LEU A 249 38.74 2.37 10.49
N VAL A 250 40.02 2.30 10.12
CA VAL A 250 41.04 1.47 10.78
C VAL A 250 41.15 1.80 12.28
N ARG A 251 41.12 3.08 12.67
CA ARG A 251 41.20 3.46 14.09
C ARG A 251 39.91 3.18 14.85
N VAL A 252 38.76 3.26 14.19
CA VAL A 252 37.44 3.00 14.80
C VAL A 252 37.17 1.51 14.94
N LEU A 253 37.71 0.69 14.03
CA LEU A 253 37.63 -0.77 14.07
C LEU A 253 38.71 -1.43 14.93
N ALA A 254 39.76 -0.70 15.31
CA ALA A 254 40.70 -1.16 16.33
C ALA A 254 40.05 -1.34 17.71
N ASP A 255 38.93 -0.66 17.95
CA ASP A 255 38.09 -0.90 19.13
C ASP A 255 37.31 -2.23 18.96
N PRO A 256 37.45 -3.19 19.90
CA PRO A 256 36.74 -4.47 19.85
C PRO A 256 35.21 -4.35 19.72
N CYS A 257 34.62 -3.31 20.29
CA CYS A 257 33.19 -3.03 20.19
C CYS A 257 32.83 -2.50 18.79
N GLY A 258 33.66 -1.62 18.23
CA GLY A 258 33.51 -1.10 16.87
C GLY A 258 33.64 -2.17 15.80
N TRP A 259 34.61 -3.07 15.94
CA TRP A 259 34.81 -4.22 15.06
C TRP A 259 33.60 -5.16 15.03
N ARG A 260 33.08 -5.53 16.21
CA ARG A 260 31.93 -6.44 16.35
C ARG A 260 30.69 -5.91 15.63
N LEU A 261 30.43 -4.60 15.73
CA LEU A 261 29.28 -3.96 15.08
C LEU A 261 29.43 -3.82 13.56
N TYR A 262 30.64 -3.58 13.06
CA TYR A 262 30.93 -3.53 11.64
C TYR A 262 30.80 -4.91 10.98
N ARG A 263 31.30 -5.97 11.64
CA ARG A 263 31.19 -7.35 11.17
C ARG A 263 29.73 -7.83 11.11
N CYS A 264 28.92 -7.56 12.13
CA CYS A 264 27.48 -7.87 12.10
C CYS A 264 26.74 -7.14 10.97
N ASP A 265 27.17 -5.93 10.59
CA ASP A 265 26.59 -5.17 9.47
C ASP A 265 26.97 -5.78 8.11
N LEU A 266 28.21 -6.26 7.97
CA LEU A 266 28.68 -7.01 6.80
C LEU A 266 27.95 -8.35 6.61
N GLU A 267 27.76 -9.12 7.70
CA GLU A 267 27.02 -10.39 7.69
C GLU A 267 25.57 -10.20 7.22
N GLN A 268 24.88 -9.16 7.71
CA GLN A 268 23.53 -8.82 7.25
C GLN A 268 23.48 -8.37 5.79
N GLN A 269 24.57 -7.80 5.25
CA GLN A 269 24.67 -7.48 3.82
C GLN A 269 24.86 -8.73 2.97
N GLN A 270 25.74 -9.65 3.37
CA GLN A 270 25.95 -10.92 2.66
C GLN A 270 24.68 -11.77 2.63
N GLN A 271 23.92 -11.85 3.73
CA GLN A 271 22.63 -12.56 3.76
C GLN A 271 21.59 -11.98 2.78
N LYS A 272 21.66 -10.67 2.49
CA LYS A 272 20.77 -10.00 1.54
C LYS A 272 21.23 -10.14 0.09
N THR A 273 22.52 -10.32 -0.15
CA THR A 273 23.11 -10.48 -1.50
C THR A 273 23.36 -11.93 -1.88
N GLY A 274 23.18 -12.89 -0.95
CA GLY A 274 23.35 -14.32 -1.20
C GLY A 274 24.81 -14.78 -1.34
N GLY A 275 25.77 -13.99 -0.86
CA GLY A 275 27.20 -14.31 -0.94
C GLY A 275 27.60 -15.43 0.02
N LYS A 276 28.50 -16.33 -0.42
CA LYS A 276 29.00 -17.48 0.35
C LYS A 276 30.45 -17.33 0.85
N GLU A 277 31.07 -16.16 0.70
CA GLU A 277 32.46 -15.94 1.15
C GLU A 277 32.55 -15.81 2.67
N LYS A 278 33.48 -16.55 3.28
CA LYS A 278 33.77 -16.47 4.72
C LYS A 278 34.25 -15.06 5.08
N LEU A 279 33.56 -14.41 6.02
CA LEU A 279 33.97 -13.12 6.55
C LEU A 279 35.14 -13.28 7.55
N PRO A 280 36.03 -12.28 7.67
CA PRO A 280 37.13 -12.30 8.63
C PRO A 280 36.62 -12.42 10.06
N GLU A 281 37.28 -13.26 10.88
CA GLU A 281 36.82 -13.51 12.23
C GLU A 281 37.31 -12.43 13.22
N SER A 282 38.52 -11.92 13.01
CA SER A 282 39.14 -10.89 13.85
C SER A 282 39.47 -9.61 13.07
N TYR A 283 39.67 -8.51 13.80
CA TYR A 283 40.09 -7.23 13.22
C TYR A 283 41.47 -7.35 12.54
N GLU A 284 42.34 -8.20 13.08
CA GLU A 284 43.68 -8.48 12.57
C GLU A 284 43.64 -9.18 11.20
N GLU A 285 42.74 -10.17 11.04
CA GLU A 285 42.50 -10.82 9.74
C GLU A 285 41.93 -9.84 8.71
N TRP A 286 41.04 -8.95 9.12
CA TRP A 286 40.49 -7.91 8.25
C TRP A 286 41.53 -6.90 7.78
N LEU A 287 42.48 -6.55 8.65
CA LEU A 287 43.62 -5.69 8.34
C LEU A 287 44.55 -6.29 7.28
N GLN A 288 44.63 -7.62 7.20
CA GLN A 288 45.47 -8.33 6.23
C GLN A 288 44.82 -8.48 4.84
N LEU A 289 43.52 -8.23 4.70
CA LEU A 289 42.86 -8.28 3.39
C LEU A 289 43.35 -7.16 2.45
N PRO A 290 43.31 -7.32 1.12
CA PRO A 290 43.57 -6.23 0.18
C PRO A 290 42.65 -5.02 0.42
N GLN A 291 43.18 -3.80 0.29
CA GLN A 291 42.46 -2.54 0.57
C GLN A 291 41.11 -2.42 -0.18
N GLN A 292 41.02 -3.01 -1.39
CA GLN A 292 39.80 -3.05 -2.20
C GLN A 292 38.69 -3.94 -1.59
N GLN A 293 39.04 -5.02 -0.88
CA GLN A 293 38.08 -5.90 -0.20
C GLN A 293 37.64 -5.34 1.16
N ARG A 294 38.52 -4.62 1.86
CA ARG A 294 38.18 -3.91 3.11
C ARG A 294 37.09 -2.84 2.93
N ASN A 295 37.00 -2.24 1.74
CA ASN A 295 36.10 -1.13 1.41
C ASN A 295 34.75 -1.55 0.79
N ALA A 296 34.48 -2.85 0.63
CA ALA A 296 33.24 -3.36 0.01
C ALA A 296 32.00 -3.25 0.94
N GLY A 297 32.19 -3.05 2.24
CA GLY A 297 31.14 -2.86 3.26
C GLY A 297 30.73 -1.40 3.48
N LYS A 298 29.71 -0.95 2.74
CA LYS A 298 28.95 0.32 2.90
C LYS A 298 29.65 1.69 2.76
N LYS A 299 28.98 2.48 1.90
CA LYS A 299 28.44 3.83 2.16
C LYS A 299 28.40 4.26 3.64
N ASP A 300 29.43 5.00 4.06
CA ASP A 300 29.32 6.06 5.06
C ASP A 300 29.69 7.37 4.37
N LYS A 301 28.68 8.07 3.84
CA LYS A 301 28.76 9.48 3.48
C LYS A 301 27.46 10.14 3.92
N GLN A 302 27.62 11.27 4.60
CA GLN A 302 26.60 12.15 5.21
C GLN A 302 26.35 11.95 6.70
N LEU A 303 27.32 12.36 7.54
CA LEU A 303 27.04 13.04 8.81
C LEU A 303 28.09 14.13 9.05
N SER A 304 28.03 15.18 8.22
CA SER A 304 28.58 16.50 8.55
C SER A 304 27.75 17.52 7.75
N GLY A 305 27.01 18.39 8.45
CA GLY A 305 26.33 19.54 7.84
C GLY A 305 24.82 19.58 8.06
N SER A 306 24.40 20.09 9.22
CA SER A 306 23.08 20.69 9.45
C SER A 306 23.27 22.20 9.47
N SER A 307 22.55 22.97 8.63
CA SER A 307 21.72 24.10 9.08
C SER A 307 20.94 24.75 7.92
N GLU A 308 19.70 25.14 8.24
CA GLU A 308 18.87 26.20 7.64
C GLU A 308 18.49 26.17 6.15
N SER A 309 17.23 25.80 5.87
CA SER A 309 16.17 26.75 5.48
C SER A 309 14.84 26.04 5.17
N GLU A 310 13.76 26.60 5.69
CA GLU A 310 12.40 26.07 5.63
C GLU A 310 11.73 26.16 4.24
N SER A 311 10.63 25.40 4.14
CA SER A 311 9.36 25.76 3.48
C SER A 311 9.02 25.19 2.09
N LYS A 312 7.82 24.57 2.07
CA LYS A 312 6.89 24.32 0.95
C LYS A 312 7.18 23.15 -0.01
N ARG A 313 6.56 21.99 0.26
CA ARG A 313 5.34 21.52 -0.45
C ARG A 313 5.04 20.06 -0.10
N GLY A 314 3.83 19.85 0.42
CA GLY A 314 3.19 18.54 0.47
C GLY A 314 2.60 18.13 -0.88
N THR A 315 2.74 16.82 -1.13
CA THR A 315 1.75 15.91 -1.71
C THR A 315 1.41 16.03 -3.21
N MET A 316 1.84 15.02 -3.98
CA MET A 316 0.97 14.27 -4.90
C MET A 316 1.52 12.85 -5.06
N ALA A 317 0.93 11.91 -4.32
CA ALA A 317 1.08 10.48 -4.59
C ALA A 317 0.15 10.12 -5.75
N THR A 318 0.71 9.97 -6.95
CA THR A 318 0.03 9.30 -8.07
C THR A 318 0.54 7.87 -8.16
N ASN A 319 -0.33 6.95 -7.75
CA ASN A 319 -0.24 5.53 -8.01
C ASN A 319 -0.21 5.29 -9.54
N LYS A 320 0.89 4.77 -10.07
CA LYS A 320 0.93 4.06 -11.35
C LYS A 320 1.75 2.79 -11.16
N ASN A 321 1.04 1.68 -10.99
CA ASN A 321 1.60 0.36 -11.22
C ASN A 321 1.96 0.25 -12.71
N ARG A 322 3.26 0.14 -13.00
CA ARG A 322 3.77 -0.40 -14.26
C ARG A 322 4.93 -1.33 -13.90
N THR A 323 4.62 -2.61 -13.81
CA THR A 323 5.59 -3.71 -13.82
C THR A 323 6.28 -3.76 -15.17
N THR A 324 7.61 -3.58 -15.18
CA THR A 324 8.64 -4.34 -15.93
C THR A 324 9.96 -3.57 -15.96
N GLY A 325 11.05 -4.20 -15.52
CA GLY A 325 12.43 -3.82 -15.87
C GLY A 325 13.37 -3.52 -14.69
N ASN A 326 14.07 -4.56 -14.21
CA ASN A 326 15.26 -4.42 -13.37
C ASN A 326 16.35 -3.60 -14.10
N GLY A 327 16.77 -2.48 -13.50
CA GLY A 327 17.99 -1.76 -13.85
C GLY A 327 18.80 -1.44 -12.58
N PRO A 328 20.11 -1.69 -12.52
CA PRO A 328 20.89 -1.61 -11.29
C PRO A 328 21.15 -0.16 -10.84
N GLN A 329 21.43 -0.03 -9.54
CA GLN A 329 21.70 1.16 -8.72
C GLN A 329 22.84 2.09 -9.21
N LYS A 330 22.74 2.69 -10.40
CA LYS A 330 23.86 3.47 -10.98
C LYS A 330 24.02 4.91 -10.47
N GLY A 331 22.97 5.53 -9.89
CA GLY A 331 23.07 6.89 -9.34
C GLY A 331 23.82 7.00 -8.00
N LYS A 332 24.05 5.88 -7.30
CA LYS A 332 24.60 5.87 -5.93
C LYS A 332 26.14 5.79 -5.86
N GLN A 333 26.81 5.23 -6.87
CA GLN A 333 28.28 5.12 -6.93
C GLN A 333 28.94 6.42 -7.41
N GLN A 334 28.34 7.09 -8.39
CA GLN A 334 28.85 8.35 -8.94
C GLN A 334 28.83 9.49 -7.90
N SER A 335 27.81 9.50 -7.03
CA SER A 335 27.73 10.44 -5.89
C SER A 335 28.84 10.20 -4.86
N ALA A 336 29.19 8.94 -4.55
CA ALA A 336 30.25 8.65 -3.59
C ALA A 336 31.64 9.01 -4.14
N ALA A 337 31.89 8.74 -5.42
CA ALA A 337 33.14 9.12 -6.09
C ALA A 337 33.28 10.65 -6.23
N MET A 338 32.19 11.35 -6.54
CA MET A 338 32.14 12.81 -6.56
C MET A 338 32.53 13.42 -5.21
N ASP A 339 31.90 12.96 -4.13
CA ASP A 339 32.20 13.47 -2.79
C ASP A 339 33.66 13.14 -2.37
N ALA A 340 34.30 12.11 -2.94
CA ALA A 340 35.68 11.74 -2.63
C ALA A 340 36.66 12.65 -3.35
N TRP A 341 36.39 12.93 -4.62
CA TRP A 341 37.13 13.92 -5.40
C TRP A 341 37.05 15.32 -4.77
N LEU A 342 35.85 15.77 -4.36
CA LEU A 342 35.67 17.07 -3.69
C LEU A 342 36.39 17.14 -2.33
N SER A 343 36.40 16.04 -1.56
CA SER A 343 37.13 15.98 -0.29
C SER A 343 38.65 16.01 -0.49
N TRP A 344 39.15 15.40 -1.57
CA TRP A 344 40.56 15.43 -1.93
C TRP A 344 40.97 16.83 -2.39
N LEU A 345 40.19 17.47 -3.26
CA LEU A 345 40.42 18.85 -3.70
C LEU A 345 40.50 19.83 -2.53
N GLY A 346 39.61 19.72 -1.54
CA GLY A 346 39.62 20.59 -0.36
C GLY A 346 40.85 20.44 0.56
N ARG A 347 41.72 19.44 0.30
CA ARG A 347 42.98 19.22 1.03
C ARG A 347 44.22 19.62 0.25
N GLN A 348 44.09 19.98 -1.03
CA GLN A 348 45.23 20.35 -1.85
C GLN A 348 45.59 21.82 -1.65
N HIS A 349 46.88 22.12 -1.72
CA HIS A 349 47.40 23.48 -1.58
C HIS A 349 47.40 24.28 -2.89
N SER A 350 47.42 23.58 -4.04
CA SER A 350 47.26 24.21 -5.37
C SER A 350 45.77 24.31 -5.72
N THR A 351 45.40 25.43 -6.35
CA THR A 351 44.08 25.64 -6.94
C THR A 351 44.06 25.39 -8.45
N ASP A 352 45.22 25.11 -9.06
CA ASP A 352 45.30 24.82 -10.50
C ASP A 352 44.91 23.36 -10.77
N LEU A 353 43.74 23.20 -11.39
CA LEU A 353 43.18 21.90 -11.73
C LEU A 353 44.12 21.06 -12.63
N ASN A 354 44.95 21.68 -13.46
CA ASN A 354 45.87 20.94 -14.34
C ASN A 354 47.00 20.26 -13.56
N GLU A 355 47.57 20.95 -12.57
CA GLU A 355 48.61 20.39 -11.69
C GLU A 355 48.02 19.28 -10.81
N LEU A 356 46.80 19.48 -10.33
CA LEU A 356 46.09 18.50 -9.50
C LEU A 356 45.70 17.22 -10.26
N LEU A 357 45.36 17.33 -11.54
CA LEU A 357 45.02 16.17 -12.37
C LEU A 357 46.24 15.45 -12.95
N GLN A 358 47.44 16.06 -12.94
CA GLN A 358 48.69 15.34 -13.23
C GLN A 358 49.08 14.37 -12.10
N ASN A 359 48.60 14.60 -10.88
CA ASN A 359 48.76 13.66 -9.78
C ASN A 359 47.93 12.38 -10.07
N PRO A 360 48.55 11.18 -10.07
CA PRO A 360 47.86 9.92 -10.33
C PRO A 360 46.64 9.68 -9.44
N GLU A 361 46.73 10.04 -8.15
CA GLU A 361 45.64 9.90 -7.18
C GLU A 361 44.49 10.87 -7.50
N GLY A 362 44.82 12.12 -7.84
CA GLY A 362 43.85 13.13 -8.27
C GLY A 362 43.11 12.72 -9.54
N TRP A 363 43.83 12.18 -10.52
CA TRP A 363 43.28 11.68 -11.78
C TRP A 363 42.34 10.48 -11.57
N GLU A 364 42.71 9.50 -10.74
CA GLU A 364 41.85 8.34 -10.46
C GLU A 364 40.55 8.72 -9.77
N LEU A 365 40.60 9.63 -8.78
CA LEU A 365 39.42 10.13 -8.08
C LEU A 365 38.51 10.93 -9.02
N TYR A 366 39.10 11.78 -9.87
CA TYR A 366 38.37 12.50 -10.90
C TYR A 366 37.73 11.55 -11.92
N ARG A 367 38.47 10.54 -12.38
CA ARG A 367 37.99 9.51 -13.32
C ARG A 367 36.82 8.74 -12.73
N ALA A 368 36.91 8.33 -11.47
CA ALA A 368 35.84 7.61 -10.78
C ALA A 368 34.58 8.50 -10.58
N ALA A 369 34.77 9.79 -10.33
CA ALA A 369 33.68 10.76 -10.18
C ALA A 369 32.97 11.07 -11.51
N MET A 370 33.75 11.25 -12.57
CA MET A 370 33.29 11.83 -13.83
C MET A 370 33.02 10.80 -14.94
N SER A 371 33.56 9.58 -14.83
CA SER A 371 33.33 8.53 -15.82
C SER A 371 31.88 8.07 -15.85
N LYS A 372 31.37 7.78 -17.07
CA LYS A 372 30.03 7.21 -17.27
C LYS A 372 30.20 5.75 -17.73
N PRO A 373 29.31 4.81 -17.34
CA PRO A 373 29.46 3.38 -17.65
C PRO A 373 29.51 3.03 -19.15
N ARG A 374 29.08 3.94 -20.03
CA ARG A 374 29.12 3.77 -21.50
C ARG A 374 30.23 4.58 -22.18
N ARG A 375 30.99 5.37 -21.42
CA ARG A 375 32.09 6.24 -21.88
C ARG A 375 33.08 6.40 -20.72
N PRO A 376 33.91 5.37 -20.45
CA PRO A 376 34.95 5.49 -19.44
C PRO A 376 35.96 6.56 -19.87
N LEU A 377 36.50 7.28 -18.89
CA LEU A 377 37.62 8.18 -19.11
C LEU A 377 38.93 7.36 -19.18
N PRO A 378 39.95 7.80 -19.93
CA PRO A 378 41.20 7.06 -20.11
C PRO A 378 41.93 6.76 -18.79
N GLU A 379 42.75 5.72 -18.80
CA GLU A 379 43.44 5.24 -17.60
C GLU A 379 44.54 6.18 -17.10
N THR A 380 45.03 7.09 -17.93
CA THR A 380 46.06 8.06 -17.58
C THR A 380 45.59 9.47 -17.90
N TYR A 381 46.10 10.46 -17.16
CA TYR A 381 45.79 11.86 -17.41
C TYR A 381 46.28 12.29 -18.80
N ASP A 382 47.43 11.77 -19.23
CA ASP A 382 47.93 11.97 -20.59
C ASP A 382 47.02 11.35 -21.65
N GLY A 383 46.46 10.17 -21.39
CA GLY A 383 45.43 9.56 -22.22
C GLY A 383 44.16 10.42 -22.29
N PHE A 384 43.78 11.07 -21.18
CA PHE A 384 42.67 12.03 -21.17
C PHE A 384 42.99 13.32 -21.92
N ARG A 385 44.21 13.86 -21.80
CA ARG A 385 44.67 15.00 -22.59
C ARG A 385 44.69 14.69 -24.08
N ALA A 386 45.14 13.50 -24.47
CA ALA A 386 45.08 13.01 -25.84
C ALA A 386 43.62 12.85 -26.32
N LEU A 387 42.73 12.34 -25.46
CA LEU A 387 41.29 12.25 -25.76
C LEU A 387 40.64 13.63 -25.90
N GLU A 388 40.97 14.59 -25.03
CA GLU A 388 40.49 15.96 -25.15
C GLU A 388 41.00 16.63 -26.42
N ALA A 389 42.29 16.47 -26.73
CA ALA A 389 42.89 17.01 -27.95
C ALA A 389 42.25 16.39 -29.20
N ALA A 390 42.09 15.07 -29.25
CA ALA A 390 41.41 14.38 -30.34
C ALA A 390 39.92 14.76 -30.43
N SER A 391 39.25 14.94 -29.29
CA SER A 391 37.84 15.38 -29.25
C SER A 391 37.68 16.83 -29.70
N LYS A 392 38.61 17.71 -29.34
CA LYS A 392 38.65 19.11 -29.80
C LYS A 392 38.94 19.16 -31.30
N ALA A 393 39.97 18.45 -31.78
CA ALA A 393 40.31 18.39 -33.19
C ALA A 393 39.16 17.83 -34.04
N TRP A 394 38.52 16.73 -33.62
CA TRP A 394 37.34 16.18 -34.30
C TRP A 394 36.12 17.11 -34.24
N SER A 395 35.96 17.87 -33.15
CA SER A 395 34.84 18.82 -33.05
C SER A 395 35.07 20.06 -33.90
N ALA A 396 36.30 20.60 -33.92
CA ALA A 396 36.70 21.69 -34.81
C ALA A 396 36.53 21.29 -36.28
N TRP A 397 37.00 20.09 -36.67
CA TRP A 397 36.79 19.55 -38.02
C TRP A 397 35.31 19.45 -38.39
N ARG A 398 34.46 18.94 -37.48
CA ARG A 398 33.00 18.86 -37.70
C ARG A 398 32.30 20.23 -37.73
N GLU A 399 32.82 21.20 -37.00
CA GLU A 399 32.31 22.57 -37.00
C GLU A 399 32.73 23.30 -38.27
N GLU A 400 33.91 23.03 -38.82
CA GLU A 400 34.37 23.64 -40.06
C GLU A 400 33.74 23.01 -41.31
N HIS A 401 33.62 21.68 -41.34
CA HIS A 401 33.19 20.92 -42.53
C HIS A 401 31.72 20.54 -42.54
N HIS A 402 30.88 21.14 -41.68
CA HIS A 402 29.41 20.97 -41.54
C HIS A 402 28.77 19.94 -42.50
N GLY A 403 28.27 18.80 -42.00
CA GLY A 403 27.62 17.82 -42.89
C GLY A 403 27.17 16.51 -42.27
N SER A 404 26.64 15.63 -43.12
CA SER A 404 26.37 14.23 -42.78
C SER A 404 27.65 13.57 -42.22
N PRO A 405 27.56 12.76 -41.14
CA PRO A 405 28.72 12.07 -40.58
C PRO A 405 29.49 11.23 -41.61
N VAL A 406 28.84 10.74 -42.66
CA VAL A 406 29.45 9.97 -43.76
C VAL A 406 30.31 10.87 -44.66
N ASN A 407 29.85 12.09 -44.96
CA ASN A 407 30.61 13.03 -45.79
C ASN A 407 31.86 13.54 -45.07
N VAL A 408 31.72 13.83 -43.78
CA VAL A 408 32.83 14.30 -42.93
C VAL A 408 33.90 13.22 -42.73
N LEU A 409 33.51 11.94 -42.74
CA LEU A 409 34.42 10.80 -42.59
C LEU A 409 35.00 10.30 -43.91
N LYS A 410 34.43 10.68 -45.06
CA LYS A 410 34.96 10.32 -46.38
C LYS A 410 36.29 11.02 -46.67
N ASP A 411 36.51 12.19 -46.07
CA ASP A 411 37.76 12.91 -46.17
C ASP A 411 38.89 12.14 -45.43
N PRO A 412 40.08 11.94 -46.05
CA PRO A 412 41.21 11.27 -45.41
C PRO A 412 41.63 11.90 -44.08
N GLU A 413 41.58 13.23 -43.96
CA GLU A 413 41.90 13.95 -42.72
C GLU A 413 40.79 13.77 -41.69
N GLY A 414 39.53 13.84 -42.12
CA GLY A 414 38.37 13.54 -41.29
C GLY A 414 38.39 12.12 -40.73
N TRP A 415 38.72 11.12 -41.55
CA TRP A 415 38.89 9.73 -41.12
C TRP A 415 40.04 9.61 -40.12
N LYS A 416 41.18 10.24 -40.37
CA LYS A 416 42.34 10.22 -39.45
C LYS A 416 41.98 10.80 -38.08
N LEU A 417 41.27 11.92 -38.03
CA LEU A 417 40.83 12.57 -36.79
C LEU A 417 39.79 11.72 -36.04
N TYR A 418 38.86 11.09 -36.76
CA TYR A 418 37.89 10.19 -36.17
C TYR A 418 38.54 8.91 -35.62
N SER A 419 39.46 8.31 -36.38
CA SER A 419 40.24 7.15 -35.95
C SER A 419 41.05 7.46 -34.70
N ALA A 420 41.75 8.61 -34.67
CA ALA A 420 42.45 9.07 -33.48
C ALA A 420 41.52 9.23 -32.26
N LEU A 421 40.32 9.78 -32.45
CA LEU A 421 39.31 9.90 -31.39
C LEU A 421 38.81 8.54 -30.90
N MET A 422 38.57 7.58 -31.80
CA MET A 422 38.07 6.25 -31.44
C MET A 422 39.15 5.43 -30.73
N HIS A 423 40.40 5.49 -31.20
CA HIS A 423 41.55 4.91 -30.50
C HIS A 423 41.77 5.53 -29.11
N ALA A 424 41.67 6.86 -28.98
CA ALA A 424 41.76 7.54 -27.68
C ALA A 424 40.61 7.17 -26.72
N ARG A 425 39.50 6.62 -27.23
CA ARG A 425 38.39 6.06 -26.45
C ARG A 425 38.53 4.56 -26.17
N GLY A 426 39.60 3.91 -26.64
CA GLY A 426 39.80 2.47 -26.54
C GLY A 426 38.86 1.65 -27.44
N VAL A 427 38.30 2.27 -28.49
CA VAL A 427 37.43 1.57 -29.45
C VAL A 427 38.27 1.16 -30.65
N GLN A 428 38.33 -0.14 -30.93
CA GLN A 428 38.94 -0.66 -32.15
C GLN A 428 37.98 -0.43 -33.32
N ILE A 429 38.46 0.25 -34.36
CA ILE A 429 37.76 0.44 -35.63
C ILE A 429 38.65 -0.05 -36.79
N PRO A 430 38.07 -0.36 -37.96
CA PRO A 430 38.84 -0.77 -39.14
C PRO A 430 39.87 0.29 -39.58
N ALA A 431 40.89 -0.13 -40.33
CA ALA A 431 41.98 0.77 -40.73
C ALA A 431 41.50 1.80 -41.76
N THR A 432 40.55 1.43 -42.61
CA THR A 432 40.05 2.27 -43.70
C THR A 432 38.57 2.63 -43.52
N TYR A 433 38.21 3.81 -44.04
CA TYR A 433 36.82 4.27 -44.11
C TYR A 433 35.93 3.31 -44.93
N ALA A 434 36.50 2.68 -45.97
CA ALA A 434 35.80 1.73 -46.83
C ALA A 434 35.37 0.45 -46.06
N GLU A 435 36.25 -0.10 -45.21
CA GLU A 435 35.92 -1.24 -44.34
C GLU A 435 34.88 -0.85 -43.29
N TRP A 436 34.99 0.35 -42.73
CA TRP A 436 34.03 0.84 -41.74
C TRP A 436 32.61 0.96 -42.31
N LEU A 437 32.47 1.42 -43.57
CA LEU A 437 31.18 1.51 -44.25
C LEU A 437 30.50 0.15 -44.43
N GLN A 438 31.28 -0.92 -44.59
CA GLN A 438 30.74 -2.28 -44.80
C GLN A 438 30.22 -2.92 -43.52
N MET A 439 30.49 -2.34 -42.35
CA MET A 439 30.01 -2.87 -41.08
C MET A 439 28.46 -2.86 -41.02
N PRO A 440 27.81 -3.95 -40.56
CA PRO A 440 26.35 -4.01 -40.42
C PRO A 440 25.75 -2.87 -39.60
N GLU A 441 26.49 -2.38 -38.60
CA GLU A 441 26.10 -1.26 -37.73
C GLU A 441 26.04 0.10 -38.44
N GLN A 442 26.68 0.23 -39.61
CA GLN A 442 26.69 1.46 -40.41
C GLN A 442 25.66 1.46 -41.53
N ARG A 443 25.02 0.32 -41.83
CA ARG A 443 24.03 0.20 -42.93
C ARG A 443 22.93 1.27 -42.85
N VAL A 444 22.43 1.53 -41.65
CA VAL A 444 21.35 2.52 -41.42
C VAL A 444 21.81 3.95 -41.71
N ILE A 445 23.01 4.33 -41.27
CA ILE A 445 23.52 5.70 -41.49
C ILE A 445 23.87 5.92 -42.97
N VAL A 446 24.37 4.90 -43.66
CA VAL A 446 24.70 4.96 -45.09
C VAL A 446 23.42 5.15 -45.88
N ALA A 447 22.43 4.26 -45.70
CA ALA A 447 21.15 4.36 -46.37
C ALA A 447 20.42 5.69 -46.07
N ALA A 448 20.46 6.16 -44.81
CA ALA A 448 19.91 7.46 -44.45
C ALA A 448 20.62 8.63 -45.14
N THR A 449 21.95 8.56 -45.29
CA THR A 449 22.72 9.62 -45.93
C THR A 449 22.48 9.68 -47.43
N GLU A 450 22.48 8.52 -48.09
CA GLU A 450 22.20 8.42 -49.53
C GLU A 450 20.80 8.93 -49.83
N TRP A 451 19.82 8.50 -49.05
CA TRP A 451 18.44 8.98 -49.13
C TRP A 451 18.33 10.50 -48.94
N VAL A 452 18.92 11.05 -47.86
CA VAL A 452 18.87 12.49 -47.56
C VAL A 452 19.53 13.30 -48.68
N ARG A 453 20.70 12.86 -49.15
CA ARG A 453 21.43 13.55 -50.24
C ARG A 453 20.63 13.55 -51.54
N TRP A 454 20.04 12.41 -51.89
CA TRP A 454 19.20 12.29 -53.08
C TRP A 454 17.97 13.22 -52.99
N ARG A 455 17.31 13.26 -51.83
CA ARG A 455 16.14 14.10 -51.58
C ARG A 455 16.48 15.61 -51.57
N GLU A 456 17.61 15.99 -51.01
CA GLU A 456 18.10 17.38 -50.97
C GLU A 456 18.48 17.94 -52.33
N GLN A 457 18.84 17.10 -53.30
CA GLN A 457 19.06 17.56 -54.67
C GLN A 457 17.75 17.89 -55.41
N ARG A 458 16.60 17.46 -54.88
CA ARG A 458 15.28 17.53 -55.53
C ARG A 458 14.24 18.25 -54.68
N LEU A 459 14.64 19.22 -53.86
CA LEU A 459 13.76 19.90 -52.88
C LEU A 459 12.47 20.46 -53.48
N GLN A 460 12.53 20.96 -54.71
CA GLN A 460 11.41 21.65 -55.35
C GLN A 460 10.28 20.72 -55.81
N GLN A 461 10.52 19.40 -55.91
CA GLN A 461 9.50 18.46 -56.36
C GLN A 461 8.76 17.83 -55.15
N PRO A 462 7.43 17.61 -55.26
CA PRO A 462 6.66 16.98 -54.20
C PRO A 462 7.12 15.55 -53.90
N PHE A 463 7.25 15.24 -52.61
CA PHE A 463 7.81 13.97 -52.13
C PHE A 463 7.15 12.72 -52.74
N MET A 464 5.81 12.67 -52.74
CA MET A 464 5.06 11.53 -53.28
C MET A 464 5.20 11.40 -54.80
N GLN A 465 5.26 12.54 -55.51
CA GLN A 465 5.45 12.54 -56.98
C GLN A 465 6.85 12.06 -57.36
N LEU A 466 7.87 12.48 -56.62
CA LEU A 466 9.25 12.02 -56.79
C LEU A 466 9.40 10.51 -56.62
N LEU A 467 8.83 9.94 -55.56
CA LEU A 467 8.90 8.50 -55.32
C LEU A 467 8.10 7.68 -56.34
N SER A 468 7.07 8.28 -56.95
CA SER A 468 6.29 7.65 -58.01
C SER A 468 6.99 7.68 -59.39
N ALA A 469 7.79 8.71 -59.66
CA ALA A 469 8.38 8.98 -60.96
C ALA A 469 9.83 8.48 -61.10
N GLU A 470 10.61 8.51 -60.03
CA GLU A 470 12.02 8.08 -60.04
C GLU A 470 12.21 6.77 -59.25
N GLU A 471 12.46 5.68 -59.97
CA GLU A 471 12.67 4.35 -59.38
C GLU A 471 13.88 4.32 -58.42
N GLU A 472 14.91 5.12 -58.71
CA GLU A 472 16.08 5.28 -57.86
C GLU A 472 15.71 5.86 -56.47
N GLY A 473 14.82 6.86 -56.44
CA GLY A 473 14.32 7.46 -55.20
C GLY A 473 13.56 6.47 -54.33
N TRP A 474 12.67 5.68 -54.96
CA TRP A 474 11.95 4.60 -54.28
C TRP A 474 12.89 3.54 -53.72
N LYS A 475 13.91 3.13 -54.48
CA LYS A 475 14.93 2.16 -54.04
C LYS A 475 15.71 2.66 -52.82
N LEU A 476 16.18 3.92 -52.85
CA LEU A 476 16.93 4.52 -51.74
C LEU A 476 16.07 4.70 -50.49
N PHE A 477 14.83 5.16 -50.66
CA PHE A 477 13.87 5.31 -49.56
C PHE A 477 13.55 3.95 -48.92
N ARG A 478 13.29 2.93 -49.75
CA ARG A 478 13.03 1.57 -49.27
C ARG A 478 14.23 1.00 -48.53
N ALA A 479 15.43 1.11 -49.08
CA ALA A 479 16.66 0.65 -48.44
C ALA A 479 16.86 1.31 -47.06
N PHE A 480 16.55 2.60 -46.92
CA PHE A 480 16.58 3.28 -45.62
C PHE A 480 15.54 2.74 -44.63
N VAL A 481 14.27 2.59 -45.05
CA VAL A 481 13.19 2.13 -44.18
C VAL A 481 13.37 0.65 -43.78
N GLU A 482 13.89 -0.17 -44.67
CA GLU A 482 14.28 -1.56 -44.38
C GLU A 482 15.49 -1.63 -43.44
N ALA A 483 16.47 -0.72 -43.59
CA ALA A 483 17.62 -0.65 -42.70
C ALA A 483 17.23 -0.28 -41.25
N ILE A 484 16.20 0.53 -41.04
CA ILE A 484 15.63 0.79 -39.70
C ILE A 484 14.76 -0.39 -39.18
N GLY A 485 14.63 -1.47 -39.95
CA GLY A 485 13.95 -2.70 -39.55
C GLY A 485 12.44 -2.71 -39.84
N THR A 486 11.96 -1.88 -40.76
CA THR A 486 10.57 -1.90 -41.21
C THR A 486 10.49 -2.33 -42.67
N HIS A 487 9.71 -3.37 -42.97
CA HIS A 487 9.53 -3.83 -44.35
C HIS A 487 8.56 -2.90 -45.10
N LEU A 488 8.93 -2.47 -46.30
CA LEU A 488 8.01 -1.79 -47.22
C LEU A 488 7.63 -2.71 -48.39
N PRO A 489 6.48 -2.45 -49.05
CA PRO A 489 6.09 -3.13 -50.28
C PRO A 489 7.12 -2.98 -51.42
N ALA A 490 7.04 -3.85 -52.42
CA ALA A 490 7.99 -3.85 -53.53
C ALA A 490 7.83 -2.61 -54.42
N THR A 491 6.58 -2.17 -54.65
CA THR A 491 6.24 -1.05 -55.52
C THR A 491 5.68 0.15 -54.73
N PHE A 492 5.91 1.36 -55.23
CA PHE A 492 5.38 2.59 -54.62
C PHE A 492 3.84 2.59 -54.56
N LYS A 493 3.17 2.10 -55.61
CA LYS A 493 1.69 2.08 -55.72
C LYS A 493 1.02 1.26 -54.63
N GLU A 494 1.67 0.19 -54.15
CA GLU A 494 1.17 -0.62 -53.03
C GLU A 494 1.34 0.08 -51.68
N TRP A 495 2.34 0.95 -51.56
CA TRP A 495 2.66 1.65 -50.32
C TRP A 495 1.89 2.95 -50.12
N GLU A 496 1.64 3.68 -51.21
CA GLU A 496 1.02 5.01 -51.21
C GLU A 496 -0.26 5.14 -50.33
N PRO A 497 -1.24 4.23 -50.40
CA PRO A 497 -2.47 4.35 -49.60
C PRO A 497 -2.26 4.29 -48.08
N GLY A 498 -1.16 3.68 -47.63
CA GLY A 498 -0.82 3.46 -46.22
C GLY A 498 0.41 4.21 -45.73
N ALA A 499 0.95 5.14 -46.52
CA ALA A 499 2.25 5.78 -46.29
C ALA A 499 2.40 6.40 -44.88
N ALA A 500 1.38 7.14 -44.42
CA ALA A 500 1.41 7.85 -43.14
C ALA A 500 1.42 6.91 -41.93
N GLU A 501 0.65 5.82 -42.00
CA GLU A 501 0.55 4.80 -40.94
C GLU A 501 1.79 3.91 -40.91
N SER A 502 2.28 3.52 -42.09
CA SER A 502 3.51 2.75 -42.27
C SER A 502 4.71 3.48 -41.64
N LEU A 503 4.90 4.78 -41.93
CA LEU A 503 5.98 5.58 -41.37
C LEU A 503 5.81 5.90 -39.88
N ALA A 504 4.58 6.08 -39.41
CA ALA A 504 4.31 6.23 -37.98
C ALA A 504 4.66 4.95 -37.21
N GLY A 505 4.33 3.78 -37.77
CA GLY A 505 4.72 2.47 -37.29
C GLY A 505 6.24 2.29 -37.26
N ALA A 506 6.92 2.63 -38.36
CA ALA A 506 8.39 2.61 -38.46
C ALA A 506 9.05 3.49 -37.38
N GLN A 507 8.52 4.69 -37.16
CA GLN A 507 9.02 5.59 -36.12
C GLN A 507 8.82 5.04 -34.70
N ALA A 508 7.68 4.38 -34.44
CA ALA A 508 7.39 3.78 -33.15
C ALA A 508 8.25 2.53 -32.88
N ALA A 509 8.41 1.67 -33.89
CA ALA A 509 9.26 0.49 -33.85
C ALA A 509 10.74 0.87 -33.69
N TRP A 510 11.22 1.85 -34.43
CA TRP A 510 12.59 2.36 -34.34
C TRP A 510 12.91 2.93 -32.96
N ARG A 511 11.98 3.66 -32.34
CA ARG A 511 12.12 4.17 -30.96
C ARG A 511 12.10 3.06 -29.89
N SER A 512 11.44 1.96 -30.18
CA SER A 512 11.23 0.85 -29.24
C SER A 512 12.25 -0.29 -29.43
N SER A 513 13.03 -0.26 -30.51
CA SER A 513 14.01 -1.28 -30.83
C SER A 513 15.20 -1.21 -29.87
N ALA A 514 15.33 -2.25 -29.03
CA ALA A 514 16.50 -2.47 -28.20
C ALA A 514 17.72 -2.98 -29.00
N ARG A 515 17.53 -3.31 -30.30
CA ARG A 515 18.55 -3.95 -31.14
C ARG A 515 19.68 -3.02 -31.56
N TRP A 516 19.47 -1.71 -31.60
CA TRP A 516 20.45 -0.73 -32.05
C TRP A 516 20.53 0.41 -31.03
N GLY A 517 21.70 1.03 -30.89
CA GLY A 517 21.91 2.15 -29.97
C GLY A 517 20.95 3.33 -30.24
N ALA A 518 21.03 4.39 -29.42
CA ALA A 518 20.19 5.57 -29.64
C ALA A 518 20.31 6.08 -31.11
N PRO A 519 19.20 6.37 -31.79
CA PRO A 519 19.19 6.67 -33.22
C PRO A 519 20.01 7.92 -33.53
N ARG A 520 20.75 7.88 -34.64
CA ARG A 520 21.64 8.98 -35.04
C ARG A 520 20.82 10.14 -35.61
N ARG A 521 21.40 11.33 -35.57
CA ARG A 521 20.72 12.58 -35.96
C ARG A 521 20.20 12.55 -37.39
N ILE A 522 20.99 12.09 -38.34
CA ILE A 522 20.57 12.01 -39.76
C ILE A 522 19.45 10.99 -40.00
N GLU A 523 19.43 9.88 -39.27
CA GLU A 523 18.35 8.88 -39.33
C GLU A 523 17.04 9.46 -38.81
N VAL A 524 17.11 10.22 -37.70
CA VAL A 524 15.96 10.90 -37.12
C VAL A 524 15.42 11.98 -38.05
N PHE A 525 16.31 12.74 -38.69
CA PHE A 525 15.94 13.74 -39.70
C PHE A 525 15.25 13.08 -40.89
N ALA A 526 15.89 12.08 -41.52
CA ALA A 526 15.38 11.37 -42.68
C ALA A 526 13.95 10.86 -42.47
N LEU A 527 13.72 10.19 -41.34
CA LEU A 527 12.41 9.60 -41.03
C LEU A 527 11.35 10.67 -40.66
N ARG A 528 11.74 11.71 -39.92
CA ARG A 528 10.80 12.79 -39.55
C ARG A 528 10.41 13.64 -40.74
N ARG A 529 11.37 13.92 -41.63
CA ARG A 529 11.12 14.64 -42.87
C ARG A 529 10.17 13.88 -43.76
N ALA A 530 10.42 12.59 -44.02
CA ALA A 530 9.51 11.77 -44.82
C ALA A 530 8.10 11.74 -44.23
N LEU A 531 7.97 11.58 -42.90
CA LEU A 531 6.67 11.59 -42.23
C LEU A 531 5.96 12.95 -42.35
N ALA A 532 6.69 14.06 -42.22
CA ALA A 532 6.13 15.40 -42.37
C ALA A 532 5.69 15.67 -43.82
N GLU A 533 6.51 15.30 -44.80
CA GLU A 533 6.19 15.46 -46.23
C GLU A 533 4.97 14.62 -46.66
N VAL A 534 4.79 13.41 -46.10
CA VAL A 534 3.57 12.59 -46.31
C VAL A 534 2.33 13.23 -45.67
N ARG A 535 2.49 13.95 -44.56
CA ARG A 535 1.38 14.58 -43.81
C ARG A 535 1.09 16.01 -44.23
N GLY A 536 1.90 16.59 -45.11
CA GLY A 536 1.82 18.02 -45.43
C GLY A 536 2.16 18.94 -44.25
N GLU A 537 3.01 18.48 -43.32
CA GLU A 537 3.47 19.28 -42.17
C GLU A 537 4.74 20.08 -42.54
N GLU A 538 4.88 21.30 -42.00
CA GLU A 538 6.12 22.08 -42.14
C GLU A 538 7.28 21.42 -41.39
N PHE A 539 8.41 21.24 -42.08
CA PHE A 539 9.64 20.68 -41.52
C PHE A 539 10.86 21.25 -42.25
N PRO A 540 12.03 21.41 -41.58
CA PRO A 540 13.24 21.90 -42.23
C PRO A 540 13.59 21.11 -43.50
N ALA A 541 13.89 21.82 -44.59
CA ALA A 541 14.04 21.26 -45.92
C ALA A 541 15.41 20.58 -46.12
N THR A 542 16.42 20.95 -45.32
CA THR A 542 17.75 20.36 -45.35
C THR A 542 18.17 19.88 -43.98
N TYR A 543 19.08 18.90 -43.94
CA TYR A 543 19.66 18.38 -42.72
C TYR A 543 20.41 19.48 -41.96
N GLU A 544 21.09 20.38 -42.67
CA GLU A 544 21.80 21.53 -42.10
C GLU A 544 20.84 22.52 -41.43
N GLU A 545 19.73 22.87 -42.08
CA GLU A 545 18.70 23.72 -41.49
C GLU A 545 18.10 23.08 -40.23
N TRP A 546 17.86 21.77 -40.27
CA TRP A 546 17.36 21.01 -39.12
C TRP A 546 18.33 21.03 -37.94
N LEU A 547 19.64 20.91 -38.19
CA LEU A 547 20.67 20.98 -37.14
C LEU A 547 20.73 22.36 -36.49
N ARG A 548 20.48 23.43 -37.25
CA ARG A 548 20.44 24.82 -36.75
C ARG A 548 19.13 25.16 -36.04
N THR A 549 18.06 24.40 -36.28
CA THR A 549 16.74 24.67 -35.71
C THR A 549 16.67 24.33 -34.21
N PRO A 550 16.28 25.26 -33.32
CA PRO A 550 16.17 25.01 -31.89
C PRO A 550 15.21 23.85 -31.56
N SER A 551 15.57 23.02 -30.57
CA SER A 551 14.77 21.84 -30.14
C SER A 551 13.33 22.18 -29.69
N SER A 552 13.07 23.43 -29.32
CA SER A 552 11.74 23.96 -28.98
C SER A 552 10.83 24.12 -30.21
N ARG A 553 11.40 24.39 -31.39
CA ARG A 553 10.68 24.45 -32.67
C ARG A 553 10.48 23.07 -33.31
N LEU A 554 11.31 22.08 -32.95
CA LEU A 554 11.31 20.71 -33.52
C LEU A 554 10.41 19.68 -32.79
N ARG A 555 9.82 20.04 -31.64
CA ARG A 555 8.80 19.21 -30.96
C ARG A 555 7.45 19.84 -31.26
N SER A 556 6.55 19.07 -31.90
CA SER A 556 5.23 19.52 -32.32
C SER A 556 4.60 20.50 -31.32
N SER A 557 4.24 21.67 -31.83
CA SER A 557 3.82 22.87 -31.10
C SER A 557 2.59 22.67 -30.19
N GLN A 558 1.85 21.57 -30.35
CA GLN A 558 0.50 21.43 -29.81
C GLN A 558 0.41 20.90 -28.37
N THR A 559 1.31 20.02 -27.90
CA THR A 559 1.23 19.51 -26.50
C THR A 559 1.97 20.39 -25.49
N ASN A 560 2.84 21.27 -25.97
CA ASN A 560 3.52 22.27 -25.14
C ASN A 560 2.71 23.56 -24.99
N SER A 561 1.85 23.92 -25.95
CA SER A 561 1.04 25.15 -25.91
C SER A 561 0.05 25.15 -24.74
N TRP A 562 -0.72 24.08 -24.50
CA TRP A 562 -1.64 24.00 -23.33
C TRP A 562 -0.91 24.09 -21.98
N LYS A 563 0.25 23.44 -21.85
CA LYS A 563 1.03 23.50 -20.59
C LYS A 563 1.62 24.89 -20.36
N LEU A 564 2.07 25.56 -21.42
CA LEU A 564 2.57 26.92 -21.35
C LEU A 564 1.44 27.90 -21.02
N TRP A 565 0.27 27.75 -21.65
CA TRP A 565 -0.96 28.49 -21.35
C TRP A 565 -1.34 28.38 -19.87
N ARG A 566 -1.42 27.15 -19.34
CA ARG A 566 -1.72 26.91 -17.91
C ARG A 566 -0.70 27.47 -16.93
N ARG A 567 0.55 27.69 -17.36
CA ARG A 567 1.56 28.36 -16.53
C ARG A 567 1.36 29.87 -16.50
N ARG A 568 0.96 30.47 -17.63
CA ARG A 568 0.67 31.90 -17.74
C ARG A 568 -0.66 32.28 -17.10
N HIS A 569 -1.63 31.37 -17.08
CA HIS A 569 -2.96 31.59 -16.51
C HIS A 569 -3.23 30.60 -15.37
N PRO A 570 -2.71 30.89 -14.16
CA PRO A 570 -3.00 30.11 -12.96
C PRO A 570 -4.43 30.37 -12.51
N GLY A 571 -5.11 29.34 -12.00
CA GLY A 571 -6.47 29.46 -11.51
C GLY A 571 -7.32 28.20 -11.74
N PRO A 572 -8.58 28.22 -11.27
CA PRO A 572 -9.58 27.20 -11.56
C PRO A 572 -9.68 26.96 -13.07
N LEU A 573 -9.81 25.68 -13.45
CA LEU A 573 -9.87 25.31 -14.86
C LEU A 573 -11.05 25.99 -15.59
N ALA A 574 -12.18 26.17 -14.91
CA ALA A 574 -13.36 26.81 -15.49
C ALA A 574 -13.12 28.28 -15.89
N GLU A 575 -12.37 29.03 -15.09
CA GLU A 575 -12.06 30.45 -15.40
C GLU A 575 -11.07 30.55 -16.55
N VAL A 576 -10.08 29.66 -16.59
CA VAL A 576 -9.03 29.64 -17.62
C VAL A 576 -9.56 29.17 -18.97
N LEU A 577 -10.66 28.42 -18.97
CA LEU A 577 -11.35 27.94 -20.17
C LEU A 577 -12.47 28.88 -20.65
N LYS A 578 -12.80 29.96 -19.91
CA LYS A 578 -13.66 31.03 -20.45
C LYS A 578 -12.99 31.77 -21.60
N ASP A 579 -11.67 31.82 -21.57
CA ASP A 579 -10.86 32.36 -22.66
C ASP A 579 -11.00 31.45 -23.90
N PRO A 580 -11.39 31.99 -25.07
CA PRO A 580 -11.51 31.22 -26.31
C PRO A 580 -10.22 30.50 -26.70
N GLU A 581 -9.07 31.14 -26.50
CA GLU A 581 -7.76 30.55 -26.81
C GLU A 581 -7.44 29.39 -25.85
N GLY A 582 -7.78 29.57 -24.57
CA GLY A 582 -7.67 28.53 -23.55
C GLY A 582 -8.56 27.32 -23.83
N TRP A 583 -9.80 27.56 -24.27
CA TRP A 583 -10.75 26.51 -24.66
C TRP A 583 -10.25 25.69 -25.84
N GLU A 584 -9.79 26.34 -26.91
CA GLU A 584 -9.24 25.65 -28.09
C GLU A 584 -8.03 24.78 -27.75
N LEU A 585 -7.10 25.31 -26.94
CA LEU A 585 -5.91 24.57 -26.51
C LEU A 585 -6.29 23.36 -25.65
N TYR A 586 -7.35 23.45 -24.87
CA TYR A 586 -7.87 22.35 -24.06
C TYR A 586 -8.57 21.28 -24.92
N VAL A 587 -9.39 21.70 -25.89
CA VAL A 587 -10.03 20.81 -26.87
C VAL A 587 -8.98 20.04 -27.67
N LYS A 588 -7.97 20.73 -28.23
CA LYS A 588 -6.85 20.10 -28.96
C LYS A 588 -6.08 19.12 -28.06
N LYS A 589 -5.88 19.46 -26.79
CA LYS A 589 -5.28 18.55 -25.80
C LYS A 589 -6.14 17.32 -25.55
N LEU A 590 -7.46 17.44 -25.45
CA LEU A 590 -8.37 16.29 -25.29
C LEU A 590 -8.34 15.37 -26.52
N GLN A 591 -8.43 15.93 -27.73
CA GLN A 591 -8.31 15.22 -29.00
C GLN A 591 -7.00 14.42 -29.09
N SER A 592 -5.87 15.07 -28.80
CA SER A 592 -4.55 14.41 -28.83
C SER A 592 -4.39 13.27 -27.82
N SER A 593 -5.24 13.23 -26.78
CA SER A 593 -5.23 12.22 -25.73
C SER A 593 -6.27 11.12 -25.92
N GLY A 594 -7.08 11.18 -26.99
CA GLY A 594 -8.18 10.24 -27.23
C GLY A 594 -9.33 10.33 -26.21
N SER A 595 -9.47 11.46 -25.52
CA SER A 595 -10.56 11.69 -24.55
C SER A 595 -11.78 12.30 -25.24
N HIS A 596 -12.99 12.09 -24.69
CA HIS A 596 -14.21 12.74 -25.18
C HIS A 596 -14.04 14.26 -25.19
N VAL A 597 -14.38 14.88 -26.31
CA VAL A 597 -14.29 16.33 -26.53
C VAL A 597 -15.70 16.90 -26.43
N PRO A 598 -15.98 17.77 -25.44
CA PRO A 598 -17.25 18.49 -25.39
C PRO A 598 -17.41 19.40 -26.62
N ALA A 599 -18.63 19.54 -27.15
CA ALA A 599 -18.91 20.37 -28.31
C ALA A 599 -18.81 21.87 -27.98
N SER A 600 -19.05 22.27 -26.73
CA SER A 600 -18.91 23.66 -26.27
C SER A 600 -18.40 23.77 -24.83
N TYR A 601 -17.97 24.98 -24.46
CA TYR A 601 -17.63 25.32 -23.07
C TYR A 601 -18.83 25.12 -22.14
N ASP A 602 -20.04 25.48 -22.59
CA ASP A 602 -21.27 25.35 -21.80
C ASP A 602 -21.60 23.87 -21.55
N GLU A 603 -21.46 23.00 -22.56
CA GLU A 603 -21.61 21.55 -22.39
C GLU A 603 -20.57 20.98 -21.41
N TRP A 604 -19.34 21.49 -21.46
CA TRP A 604 -18.29 21.10 -20.52
C TRP A 604 -18.58 21.56 -19.09
N MET A 605 -19.10 22.77 -18.92
CA MET A 605 -19.56 23.29 -17.62
C MET A 605 -20.68 22.41 -17.05
N ASP A 606 -21.59 21.96 -17.90
CA ASP A 606 -22.69 21.07 -17.51
C ASP A 606 -22.30 19.60 -17.37
N SER A 607 -21.07 19.22 -17.70
CA SER A 607 -20.64 17.83 -17.65
C SER A 607 -20.72 17.25 -16.22
N PRO A 608 -21.21 16.00 -16.05
CA PRO A 608 -21.29 15.35 -14.73
C PRO A 608 -19.93 15.24 -14.02
N GLN A 609 -18.86 15.07 -14.80
CA GLN A 609 -17.49 15.00 -14.29
C GLN A 609 -17.03 16.33 -13.69
N ARG A 610 -17.41 17.46 -14.30
CA ARG A 610 -17.12 18.80 -13.78
C ARG A 610 -17.92 19.09 -12.51
N ARG A 611 -19.24 18.85 -12.51
CA ARG A 611 -20.10 19.01 -11.32
C ARG A 611 -19.56 18.22 -10.12
N ARG A 612 -19.06 17.00 -10.36
CA ARG A 612 -18.40 16.16 -9.33
C ARG A 612 -17.12 16.78 -8.80
N GLN A 613 -16.25 17.27 -9.67
CA GLN A 613 -14.99 17.91 -9.26
C GLN A 613 -15.25 19.18 -8.45
N GLU A 614 -16.19 20.00 -8.89
CA GLU A 614 -16.56 21.24 -8.22
C GLU A 614 -17.17 20.99 -6.85
N ALA A 615 -18.17 20.09 -6.75
CA ALA A 615 -18.77 19.74 -5.47
C ALA A 615 -17.74 19.14 -4.49
N THR A 616 -16.80 18.33 -4.99
CA THR A 616 -15.70 17.78 -4.17
C THR A 616 -14.74 18.87 -3.69
N MET A 617 -14.39 19.81 -4.56
CA MET A 617 -13.50 20.93 -4.22
C MET A 617 -14.16 21.85 -3.19
N ASN A 618 -15.42 22.23 -3.40
CA ASN A 618 -16.16 23.11 -2.50
C ASN A 618 -16.32 22.47 -1.11
N TRP A 619 -16.65 21.17 -1.06
CA TRP A 619 -16.66 20.42 0.20
C TRP A 619 -15.27 20.36 0.87
N ALA A 620 -14.20 20.15 0.10
CA ALA A 620 -12.84 20.10 0.65
C ALA A 620 -12.38 21.46 1.19
N LEU A 621 -12.70 22.56 0.51
CA LEU A 621 -12.43 23.92 0.97
C LEU A 621 -13.20 24.22 2.27
N TRP A 622 -14.48 23.86 2.32
CA TRP A 622 -15.29 23.95 3.53
C TRP A 622 -14.67 23.17 4.69
N ARG A 623 -14.28 21.92 4.48
CA ARG A 623 -13.65 21.10 5.53
C ARG A 623 -12.30 21.59 6.01
N ARG A 624 -11.57 22.35 5.19
CA ARG A 624 -10.30 22.96 5.62
C ARG A 624 -10.54 24.12 6.57
N LYS A 625 -11.56 24.93 6.30
CA LYS A 625 -11.96 26.05 7.15
C LYS A 625 -12.66 25.57 8.42
N ASN A 626 -13.59 24.62 8.28
CA ASN A 626 -14.38 24.06 9.37
C ASN A 626 -13.82 22.72 9.82
N ARG A 627 -12.87 22.80 10.78
CA ARG A 627 -12.27 21.63 11.44
C ARG A 627 -13.19 21.12 12.54
N GLY A 628 -13.21 19.80 12.73
CA GLY A 628 -14.02 19.16 13.77
C GLY A 628 -14.61 17.82 13.31
N PRO A 629 -15.30 17.12 14.23
CA PRO A 629 -16.07 15.91 13.96
C PRO A 629 -16.99 16.10 12.76
N MET A 630 -17.15 15.04 11.97
CA MET A 630 -17.99 15.14 10.77
C MET A 630 -19.43 15.54 11.08
N LEU A 631 -19.97 15.12 12.23
CA LEU A 631 -21.34 15.46 12.62
C LEU A 631 -21.54 16.95 12.86
N GLU A 632 -20.63 17.62 13.57
CA GLU A 632 -20.73 19.06 13.84
C GLU A 632 -20.59 19.86 12.54
N VAL A 633 -19.65 19.48 11.68
CA VAL A 633 -19.44 20.16 10.40
C VAL A 633 -20.60 19.94 9.42
N LEU A 634 -21.41 18.90 9.63
CA LEU A 634 -22.61 18.61 8.85
C LEU A 634 -23.90 19.08 9.52
N GLN A 635 -23.88 19.45 10.80
CA GLN A 635 -25.00 20.10 11.47
C GLN A 635 -25.20 21.52 10.95
N ASP A 636 -24.11 22.16 10.52
CA ASP A 636 -24.17 23.41 9.77
C ASP A 636 -24.95 23.20 8.44
N PRO A 637 -26.03 23.96 8.19
CA PRO A 637 -26.82 23.86 6.95
C PRO A 637 -25.98 24.02 5.68
N GLU A 638 -24.96 24.89 5.68
CA GLU A 638 -24.06 25.08 4.54
C GLU A 638 -23.13 23.88 4.36
N GLY A 639 -22.61 23.34 5.47
CA GLY A 639 -21.81 22.12 5.47
C GLY A 639 -22.60 20.92 4.96
N TRP A 640 -23.85 20.77 5.38
CA TRP A 640 -24.75 19.73 4.89
C TRP A 640 -24.99 19.87 3.38
N LYS A 641 -25.32 21.09 2.92
CA LYS A 641 -25.57 21.38 1.50
C LYS A 641 -24.38 21.01 0.61
N LEU A 642 -23.16 21.35 1.04
CA LEU A 642 -21.94 21.03 0.28
C LEU A 642 -21.64 19.53 0.28
N TYR A 643 -21.87 18.86 1.42
CA TYR A 643 -21.67 17.41 1.52
C TYR A 643 -22.68 16.62 0.71
N SER A 644 -23.96 16.98 0.78
CA SER A 644 -25.05 16.34 0.03
C SER A 644 -24.86 16.55 -1.47
N ALA A 645 -24.49 17.76 -1.90
CA ALA A 645 -24.14 18.04 -3.31
C ALA A 645 -22.95 17.20 -3.79
N MET A 646 -21.88 17.09 -2.98
CA MET A 646 -20.75 16.22 -3.30
C MET A 646 -21.19 14.74 -3.39
N LYS A 647 -22.03 14.28 -2.46
CA LYS A 647 -22.52 12.89 -2.46
C LYS A 647 -23.43 12.59 -3.65
N GLN A 648 -24.31 13.51 -4.00
CA GLN A 648 -25.17 13.42 -5.17
C GLN A 648 -24.33 13.39 -6.45
N ALA A 649 -23.34 14.27 -6.59
CA ALA A 649 -22.46 14.28 -7.75
C ALA A 649 -21.54 13.04 -7.84
N ILE A 650 -21.28 12.36 -6.71
CA ILE A 650 -20.48 11.11 -6.70
C ILE A 650 -21.33 9.86 -6.94
N SER A 651 -22.50 9.77 -6.33
CA SER A 651 -23.30 8.54 -6.32
C SER A 651 -24.53 8.58 -7.23
N GLY A 652 -24.85 9.74 -7.81
CA GLY A 652 -26.06 9.96 -8.61
C GLY A 652 -27.36 9.95 -7.80
N SER A 653 -27.30 9.68 -6.49
CA SER A 653 -28.46 9.60 -5.60
C SER A 653 -28.52 10.84 -4.70
N SER A 654 -29.71 11.44 -4.54
CA SER A 654 -29.91 12.51 -3.55
C SER A 654 -29.58 11.99 -2.15
N CYS A 655 -28.86 12.78 -1.36
CA CYS A 655 -28.75 12.47 0.07
C CYS A 655 -30.10 12.74 0.74
N GLU A 656 -30.48 11.85 1.65
CA GLU A 656 -31.57 12.02 2.64
C GLU A 656 -31.41 13.33 3.44
N GLN A 657 -32.38 13.78 4.22
CA GLN A 657 -32.20 14.99 5.05
C GLN A 657 -31.09 14.78 6.11
N PHE A 658 -30.51 15.85 6.66
CA PHE A 658 -29.44 15.74 7.66
C PHE A 658 -29.84 14.85 8.84
N GLU A 659 -31.08 14.97 9.31
CA GLU A 659 -31.63 14.21 10.44
C GLU A 659 -31.71 12.70 10.14
N GLU A 660 -32.13 12.33 8.92
CA GLU A 660 -32.17 10.94 8.45
C GLU A 660 -30.75 10.39 8.30
N TRP A 661 -29.83 11.19 7.73
CA TRP A 661 -28.43 10.82 7.60
C TRP A 661 -27.75 10.63 8.96
N GLN A 662 -27.98 11.51 9.92
CA GLN A 662 -27.43 11.43 11.28
C GLN A 662 -27.86 10.13 11.97
N ASN A 663 -29.09 9.69 11.73
CA ASN A 663 -29.64 8.45 12.28
C ASN A 663 -29.25 7.18 11.47
N SER A 664 -28.65 7.37 10.29
CA SER A 664 -28.20 6.27 9.44
C SER A 664 -27.07 5.44 10.07
N ILE A 665 -26.95 4.19 9.64
CA ILE A 665 -25.82 3.32 10.00
C ILE A 665 -24.49 3.90 9.50
N GLY A 666 -24.53 4.66 8.39
CA GLY A 666 -23.36 5.28 7.78
C GLY A 666 -22.74 6.38 8.67
N ALA A 667 -23.58 7.26 9.22
CA ALA A 667 -23.15 8.30 10.16
C ALA A 667 -22.59 7.70 11.45
N ARG A 668 -23.27 6.71 12.03
CA ARG A 668 -22.80 6.00 13.24
C ARG A 668 -21.44 5.31 13.04
N LYS A 669 -21.24 4.63 11.91
CA LYS A 669 -19.94 4.01 11.58
C LYS A 669 -18.83 5.06 11.44
N LYS A 670 -19.15 6.26 10.98
CA LYS A 670 -18.18 7.35 10.82
C LYS A 670 -17.85 8.01 12.15
N ALA A 671 -18.87 8.30 12.97
CA ALA A 671 -18.70 8.79 14.34
C ALA A 671 -17.91 7.80 15.21
N LEU A 672 -18.16 6.49 15.08
CA LEU A 672 -17.39 5.46 15.78
C LEU A 672 -15.91 5.45 15.40
N ARG A 673 -15.57 5.66 14.11
CA ARG A 673 -14.16 5.75 13.68
C ARG A 673 -13.48 6.98 14.28
N GLU A 674 -14.16 8.12 14.29
CA GLU A 674 -13.66 9.36 14.87
C GLU A 674 -13.49 9.23 16.39
N TRP A 675 -14.45 8.62 17.08
CA TRP A 675 -14.35 8.29 18.51
C TRP A 675 -13.16 7.34 18.81
N LEU A 676 -12.97 6.29 18.03
CA LEU A 676 -11.85 5.35 18.24
C LEU A 676 -10.50 6.02 17.97
N ALA A 677 -10.42 6.91 16.99
CA ALA A 677 -9.24 7.72 16.73
C ALA A 677 -8.96 8.68 17.90
N TRP A 678 -10.01 9.35 18.42
CA TRP A 678 -9.93 10.22 19.59
C TRP A 678 -9.42 9.48 20.83
N LYS A 679 -10.01 8.32 21.13
CA LYS A 679 -9.60 7.45 22.24
C LYS A 679 -8.15 6.97 22.11
N LYS A 680 -7.65 6.80 20.89
CA LYS A 680 -6.24 6.41 20.67
C LYS A 680 -5.27 7.55 20.99
N LEU A 681 -5.68 8.80 20.76
CA LEU A 681 -4.87 9.99 21.04
C LEU A 681 -4.90 10.37 22.53
N HIS A 682 -5.97 10.01 23.25
CA HIS A 682 -6.16 10.32 24.67
C HIS A 682 -6.19 9.01 25.50
N PRO A 683 -5.05 8.50 25.96
CA PRO A 683 -5.00 7.29 26.78
C PRO A 683 -5.54 7.59 28.20
N GLY A 684 -6.42 6.73 28.70
CA GLY A 684 -6.95 6.85 30.06
C GLY A 684 -8.24 6.07 30.28
N PRO A 685 -8.76 6.08 31.52
CA PRO A 685 -10.10 5.59 31.82
C PRO A 685 -11.15 6.29 30.94
N ARG A 686 -12.20 5.57 30.55
CA ARG A 686 -13.23 6.13 29.65
C ARG A 686 -13.82 7.43 30.20
N TYR A 687 -14.05 7.54 31.52
CA TYR A 687 -14.62 8.74 32.12
C TYR A 687 -13.70 9.97 31.98
N THR A 688 -12.37 9.83 32.02
CA THR A 688 -11.44 10.96 31.83
C THR A 688 -11.32 11.37 30.37
N ILE A 689 -11.49 10.44 29.43
CA ILE A 689 -11.51 10.76 27.99
C ILE A 689 -12.82 11.48 27.62
N LEU A 690 -13.90 11.14 28.33
CA LEU A 690 -15.22 11.71 28.14
C LEU A 690 -15.44 13.03 28.89
N SER A 691 -14.55 13.42 29.82
CA SER A 691 -14.63 14.75 30.45
C SER A 691 -14.32 15.87 29.46
N ASP A 692 -13.58 15.55 28.39
CA ASP A 692 -13.43 16.45 27.26
C ASP A 692 -14.79 16.61 26.54
N PRO A 693 -15.31 17.83 26.38
CA PRO A 693 -16.56 18.08 25.68
C PRO A 693 -16.61 17.46 24.27
N LEU A 694 -15.49 17.44 23.55
CA LEU A 694 -15.38 16.85 22.22
C LEU A 694 -15.39 15.32 22.28
N GLY A 695 -14.70 14.75 23.28
CA GLY A 695 -14.73 13.31 23.57
C GLY A 695 -16.14 12.82 23.90
N TRP A 696 -16.87 13.55 24.75
CA TRP A 696 -18.27 13.26 25.10
C TRP A 696 -19.20 13.27 23.88
N ARG A 697 -19.07 14.29 23.02
CA ARG A 697 -19.91 14.43 21.82
C ARG A 697 -19.67 13.32 20.81
N LEU A 698 -18.40 13.01 20.50
CA LEU A 698 -18.03 11.89 19.63
C LEU A 698 -18.56 10.55 20.15
N TYR A 699 -18.52 10.38 21.47
CA TYR A 699 -19.02 9.22 22.14
C TYR A 699 -20.55 9.09 22.03
N ARG A 700 -21.32 10.14 22.34
CA ARG A 700 -22.78 10.14 22.16
C ARG A 700 -23.16 9.82 20.72
N ALA A 701 -22.52 10.48 19.76
CA ALA A 701 -22.73 10.25 18.34
C ALA A 701 -22.45 8.81 17.87
N ALA A 702 -21.37 8.20 18.36
CA ALA A 702 -20.98 6.84 17.99
C ALA A 702 -21.97 5.79 18.51
N PHE A 703 -22.65 6.06 19.62
CA PHE A 703 -23.52 5.11 20.32
C PHE A 703 -24.99 5.53 20.37
N ALA A 704 -25.38 6.56 19.64
CA ALA A 704 -26.78 6.97 19.47
C ALA A 704 -27.64 5.78 19.00
N GLY A 705 -28.74 5.52 19.71
CA GLY A 705 -29.69 4.44 19.42
C GLY A 705 -29.29 3.03 19.87
N HIS A 706 -28.10 2.82 20.48
CA HIS A 706 -27.70 1.53 21.06
C HIS A 706 -27.86 1.46 22.59
N LYS A 707 -27.80 2.61 23.28
CA LYS A 707 -27.97 2.74 24.73
C LYS A 707 -28.66 4.08 25.03
N THR A 708 -29.44 4.15 26.11
CA THR A 708 -29.89 5.42 26.69
C THR A 708 -28.67 6.11 27.30
N ILE A 709 -28.07 7.03 26.55
CA ILE A 709 -26.93 7.82 27.02
C ILE A 709 -27.49 9.17 27.49
N PRO A 710 -27.22 9.59 28.73
CA PRO A 710 -27.64 10.89 29.25
C PRO A 710 -27.21 12.04 28.35
N GLU A 711 -27.87 13.19 28.48
CA GLU A 711 -27.59 14.31 27.57
C GLU A 711 -26.26 14.97 27.89
N THR A 712 -25.99 15.11 29.17
CA THR A 712 -24.79 15.75 29.70
C THR A 712 -23.79 14.72 30.22
N TYR A 713 -22.51 15.09 30.15
CA TYR A 713 -21.44 14.29 30.77
C TYR A 713 -21.62 14.24 32.31
N ALA A 714 -22.16 15.31 32.91
CA ALA A 714 -22.42 15.39 34.34
C ALA A 714 -23.40 14.30 34.81
N GLU A 715 -24.56 14.16 34.15
CA GLU A 715 -25.50 13.07 34.42
C GLU A 715 -24.88 11.69 34.20
N TYR A 716 -24.06 11.55 33.15
CA TYR A 716 -23.38 10.29 32.85
C TYR A 716 -22.34 9.91 33.90
N ILE A 717 -21.65 10.87 34.50
CA ILE A 717 -20.73 10.61 35.61
C ILE A 717 -21.48 10.35 36.89
N GLN A 718 -22.52 11.12 37.21
CA GLN A 718 -23.35 10.87 38.40
C GLN A 718 -23.93 9.44 38.38
N SER A 719 -24.48 9.00 37.24
CA SER A 719 -24.98 7.62 37.11
C SER A 719 -23.89 6.54 37.17
N ARG A 720 -22.62 6.94 37.08
CA ARG A 720 -21.44 6.05 37.11
C ARG A 720 -20.60 6.23 38.35
N GLN A 721 -20.93 7.17 39.22
CA GLN A 721 -20.18 7.52 40.42
C GLN A 721 -19.99 6.29 41.34
N PRO A 722 -21.03 5.48 41.62
CA PRO A 722 -20.85 4.23 42.39
C PRO A 722 -19.90 3.23 41.73
N THR A 723 -19.85 3.22 40.39
CA THR A 723 -18.90 2.38 39.64
C THR A 723 -17.47 2.91 39.72
N ILE A 724 -17.29 4.24 39.72
CA ILE A 724 -15.98 4.87 39.83
C ILE A 724 -15.41 4.64 41.22
N GLU A 725 -16.22 4.85 42.26
CA GLU A 725 -15.86 4.62 43.67
C GLU A 725 -15.53 3.16 43.95
N TRP A 726 -16.37 2.23 43.48
CA TRP A 726 -16.07 0.79 43.58
C TRP A 726 -14.76 0.40 42.87
N LEU A 727 -14.49 0.94 41.69
CA LEU A 727 -13.25 0.65 40.96
C LEU A 727 -12.02 1.29 41.63
N ALA A 728 -12.17 2.45 42.27
CA ALA A 728 -11.13 3.07 43.07
C ALA A 728 -10.83 2.23 44.33
N TRP A 729 -11.87 1.82 45.06
CA TRP A 729 -11.78 0.90 46.19
C TRP A 729 -11.07 -0.40 45.82
N ARG A 730 -11.43 -1.02 44.68
CA ARG A 730 -10.80 -2.26 44.21
C ARG A 730 -9.36 -2.13 43.76
N ARG A 731 -8.86 -0.92 43.51
CA ARG A 731 -7.43 -0.68 43.27
C ARG A 731 -6.65 -0.58 44.58
N GLN A 732 -7.28 -0.08 45.63
CA GLN A 732 -6.69 0.05 46.96
C GLN A 732 -6.72 -1.27 47.73
N HIS A 733 -7.72 -2.12 47.46
CA HIS A 733 -7.93 -3.41 48.10
C HIS A 733 -7.84 -4.55 47.06
N PRO A 734 -6.62 -4.98 46.70
CA PRO A 734 -6.40 -6.12 45.82
C PRO A 734 -6.72 -7.43 46.56
N GLY A 735 -7.31 -8.41 45.86
CA GLY A 735 -7.62 -9.72 46.45
C GLY A 735 -8.96 -10.32 46.00
N PRO A 736 -9.29 -11.54 46.49
CA PRO A 736 -10.55 -12.23 46.22
C PRO A 736 -11.74 -11.34 46.57
N LEU A 737 -12.77 -11.35 45.71
CA LEU A 737 -13.93 -10.48 45.89
C LEU A 737 -14.60 -10.69 47.25
N LEU A 738 -14.68 -11.94 47.73
CA LEU A 738 -15.28 -12.25 49.02
C LEU A 738 -14.53 -11.59 50.19
N SER A 739 -13.20 -11.61 50.18
CA SER A 739 -12.35 -10.97 51.20
C SER A 739 -12.48 -9.45 51.17
N VAL A 740 -12.44 -8.85 49.98
CA VAL A 740 -12.52 -7.39 49.83
C VAL A 740 -13.91 -6.82 50.14
N LEU A 741 -14.95 -7.65 50.02
CA LEU A 741 -16.30 -7.27 50.43
C LEU A 741 -16.55 -7.46 51.93
N ALA A 742 -15.77 -8.31 52.59
CA ALA A 742 -15.81 -8.51 54.04
C ALA A 742 -15.10 -7.37 54.81
N GLU A 743 -14.27 -6.57 54.14
CA GLU A 743 -13.66 -5.37 54.71
C GLU A 743 -14.69 -4.25 54.91
N ASP A 744 -14.55 -3.47 56.00
CA ASP A 744 -15.48 -2.40 56.37
C ASP A 744 -15.70 -1.41 55.22
N GLY A 745 -16.95 -1.30 54.76
CA GLY A 745 -17.37 -0.42 53.66
C GLY A 745 -17.31 -1.03 52.25
N GLY A 746 -16.62 -2.17 52.06
CA GLY A 746 -16.49 -2.84 50.76
C GLY A 746 -17.82 -3.38 50.22
N TRP A 747 -18.63 -4.01 51.08
CA TRP A 747 -19.96 -4.53 50.72
C TRP A 747 -20.89 -3.43 50.21
N THR A 748 -20.94 -2.29 50.90
CA THR A 748 -21.80 -1.15 50.57
C THR A 748 -21.46 -0.58 49.20
N LEU A 749 -20.18 -0.31 48.93
CA LEU A 749 -19.73 0.20 47.62
C LEU A 749 -20.01 -0.77 46.47
N TYR A 750 -19.90 -2.08 46.71
CA TYR A 750 -20.23 -3.08 45.72
C TYR A 750 -21.73 -3.18 45.44
N LYS A 751 -22.55 -3.09 46.49
CA LYS A 751 -24.01 -3.05 46.39
C LYS A 751 -24.45 -1.85 45.56
N ASP A 752 -23.94 -0.67 45.87
CA ASP A 752 -24.23 0.57 45.14
C ASP A 752 -23.76 0.49 43.68
N HIS A 753 -22.58 -0.07 43.42
CA HIS A 753 -22.11 -0.35 42.07
C HIS A 753 -23.04 -1.30 41.30
N MET A 754 -23.47 -2.39 41.92
CA MET A 754 -24.29 -3.40 41.29
C MET A 754 -25.69 -2.87 40.97
N LEU A 755 -26.30 -2.15 41.91
CA LEU A 755 -27.56 -1.44 41.72
C LEU A 755 -27.45 -0.40 40.58
N ALA A 756 -26.38 0.39 40.55
CA ALA A 756 -26.12 1.35 39.48
C ALA A 756 -25.90 0.70 38.10
N THR A 757 -25.55 -0.59 38.05
CA THR A 757 -25.45 -1.36 36.80
C THR A 757 -26.72 -2.14 36.45
N GLY A 758 -27.81 -1.96 37.21
CA GLY A 758 -29.10 -2.61 36.99
C GLY A 758 -29.12 -4.08 37.40
N LYS A 759 -28.26 -4.50 38.34
CA LYS A 759 -28.18 -5.87 38.84
C LYS A 759 -28.67 -5.91 40.29
N SER A 760 -29.56 -6.85 40.60
CA SER A 760 -29.96 -7.12 41.98
C SER A 760 -28.85 -7.87 42.72
N VAL A 761 -28.68 -7.52 43.99
CA VAL A 761 -27.75 -8.16 44.93
C VAL A 761 -28.52 -8.31 46.25
N PRO A 762 -28.31 -9.41 47.00
CA PRO A 762 -28.89 -9.60 48.34
C PRO A 762 -28.64 -8.41 49.26
N GLN A 763 -29.49 -8.27 50.28
CA GLN A 763 -29.43 -7.12 51.19
C GLN A 763 -28.19 -7.20 52.08
N ASP A 764 -27.85 -8.42 52.51
CA ASP A 764 -26.80 -8.72 53.46
C ASP A 764 -25.59 -9.41 52.82
N PHE A 765 -24.41 -9.09 53.33
CA PHE A 765 -23.15 -9.66 52.84
C PHE A 765 -23.10 -11.17 53.04
N GLU A 766 -23.55 -11.68 54.19
CA GLU A 766 -23.50 -13.11 54.49
C GLU A 766 -24.40 -13.94 53.57
N GLU A 767 -25.60 -13.45 53.26
CA GLU A 767 -26.52 -14.11 52.31
C GLU A 767 -25.90 -14.18 50.90
N TRP A 768 -25.25 -13.09 50.46
CA TRP A 768 -24.51 -13.09 49.21
C TRP A 768 -23.26 -13.98 49.25
N ALA A 769 -22.51 -13.97 50.36
CA ALA A 769 -21.31 -14.75 50.54
C ALA A 769 -21.63 -16.25 50.60
N GLU A 770 -22.74 -16.63 51.18
CA GLU A 770 -23.24 -18.01 51.26
C GLU A 770 -23.78 -18.48 49.89
N SER A 771 -24.55 -17.63 49.20
CA SER A 771 -24.95 -17.86 47.80
C SER A 771 -23.74 -18.00 46.87
N HIS A 772 -22.68 -17.21 47.11
CA HIS A 772 -21.45 -17.28 46.33
C HIS A 772 -20.60 -18.50 46.71
N ARG A 773 -20.53 -18.89 48.00
CA ARG A 773 -19.86 -20.11 48.47
C ARG A 773 -20.53 -21.37 47.92
N THR A 774 -21.87 -21.45 47.98
CA THR A 774 -22.67 -22.56 47.41
C THR A 774 -22.62 -22.61 45.89
N ALA A 775 -22.64 -21.47 45.19
CA ALA A 775 -22.43 -21.43 43.74
C ALA A 775 -21.00 -21.84 43.33
N THR A 776 -20.03 -21.71 44.23
CA THR A 776 -18.64 -22.15 44.02
C THR A 776 -18.46 -23.64 44.34
N SER A 777 -19.22 -24.21 45.28
CA SER A 777 -19.20 -25.65 45.60
C SER A 777 -19.99 -26.51 44.60
N ASN A 778 -21.08 -25.98 44.02
CA ASN A 778 -21.97 -26.71 43.10
C ASN A 778 -21.60 -26.56 41.62
N GLY A 779 -20.39 -26.10 41.29
CA GLY A 779 -19.87 -26.09 39.90
C GLY A 779 -20.62 -25.18 38.90
N ASN A 780 -21.58 -24.36 39.35
CA ASN A 780 -22.51 -23.64 38.47
C ASN A 780 -22.21 -22.12 38.35
N SER A 781 -20.94 -21.73 38.43
CA SER A 781 -20.53 -20.33 38.20
C SER A 781 -20.11 -20.07 36.75
N ARG A 782 -20.92 -19.28 36.04
CA ARG A 782 -20.63 -18.73 34.70
C ARG A 782 -19.55 -17.63 34.69
N ARG A 783 -18.83 -17.40 35.80
CA ARG A 783 -17.76 -16.39 35.90
C ARG A 783 -16.48 -17.10 36.33
N GLY A 784 -15.62 -17.34 35.35
CA GLY A 784 -14.35 -18.05 35.52
C GLY A 784 -13.51 -17.51 36.68
N LYS A 785 -12.88 -18.47 37.37
CA LYS A 785 -11.79 -18.29 38.32
C LYS A 785 -10.82 -17.24 37.78
N ARG A 786 -10.77 -16.06 38.40
CA ARG A 786 -9.56 -15.24 38.40
C ARG A 786 -8.63 -15.90 39.39
N THR A 787 -7.77 -16.80 38.90
CA THR A 787 -6.55 -17.15 39.61
C THR A 787 -5.70 -15.88 39.71
N VAL A 788 -5.33 -15.58 40.95
CA VAL A 788 -4.32 -14.59 41.30
C VAL A 788 -3.04 -15.00 40.59
N SER A 789 -2.52 -14.13 39.71
CA SER A 789 -1.18 -14.27 39.16
C SER A 789 -0.19 -13.79 40.24
N PRO A 790 0.90 -14.51 40.52
CA PRO A 790 1.91 -14.05 41.46
C PRO A 790 2.74 -12.96 40.80
N ARG A 791 2.34 -11.68 40.95
CA ARG A 791 3.18 -10.55 40.51
C ARG A 791 2.88 -9.19 41.15
N GLU A 792 2.40 -9.14 42.39
CA GLU A 792 2.25 -7.87 43.13
C GLU A 792 2.97 -7.87 44.49
N GLU A 793 4.06 -8.64 44.59
CA GLU A 793 5.12 -8.35 45.57
C GLU A 793 6.31 -7.77 44.80
N ALA A 794 6.46 -6.43 44.85
CA ALA A 794 7.70 -5.66 44.65
C ALA A 794 7.43 -4.27 44.03
N ILE A 795 6.67 -3.41 44.70
CA ILE A 795 6.94 -1.96 44.63
C ILE A 795 6.83 -1.43 46.06
N GLY A 796 7.97 -1.28 46.71
CA GLY A 796 8.09 -0.67 48.04
C GLY A 796 7.58 0.76 48.03
N ALA A 797 7.00 1.17 49.15
CA ALA A 797 6.53 2.52 49.40
C ALA A 797 7.68 3.53 49.25
N GLN A 798 7.54 4.47 48.32
CA GLN A 798 8.28 5.73 48.40
C GLN A 798 7.59 6.62 49.44
N GLN A 799 8.20 6.71 50.62
CA GLN A 799 7.89 7.75 51.59
C GLN A 799 8.21 9.11 50.98
N VAL A 800 7.21 9.97 50.88
CA VAL A 800 7.40 11.42 50.75
C VAL A 800 7.49 11.95 52.16
N THR A 801 8.72 12.21 52.63
CA THR A 801 8.93 13.08 53.80
C THR A 801 8.68 14.52 53.38
N VAL A 802 7.76 15.15 54.09
CA VAL A 802 7.56 16.60 54.08
C VAL A 802 8.63 17.21 54.98
N GLN A 803 9.49 18.04 54.39
CA GLN A 803 10.08 19.21 55.06
C GLN A 803 10.05 20.37 54.08
#